data_AF-A0A517Y6L2-F1
#
_entry.id   AF-A0A517Y6L2-F1
#
_cell.length_a   1.000
_cell.length_b   1.000
_cell.length_c   1.000
_cell.angle_alpha   90.00
_cell.angle_beta   90.00
_cell.angle_gamma   90.00
#
_symmetry.space_group_name_H-M   'P 1'
#
loop_
_entity.id
_entity.type
_entity.pdbx_description
1 polymer ?
#
loop_
_entity_poly.entity_id
_entity_poly.type
_entity_poly.pdbx_seq_one_letter_code
_entity_poly.pdbx_strand_id
1 'polypeptide(L)'
;MTLNKYDSHAAADIFPLAQGLELDALAADIKTNGQHHPIILHEGKILDGRRRYLACLTAEIEPKILAWDGKGSPLDYVISMNVHRRHLTKSQLAVVALRALPLLAVAAKERQRQSSGRGKKGAQECAGMKGKATEFAAKLVDCCPRLVEQAKSIQASRPDLIPQVESGELTISEAYAEFRGVVPSKCHEDLQVSRARSLANIGDKSNRKANDAYYTPLHAIDSLFAREAFHGLTVEPACGDGRIVGRLQAIGCEAFGIDITQGVDFLTHSFVDFVTQNFGEREITNFATNPPWGKKTEFIERALSLAKCKVAMLLPLTGLTSIERIEHLSNPEFPLKCLYIFRKAVQFDEGRTDNGNGMLYCAWFVWERGYVGKPFIDWIAPEEEATPLPPSGVEPALPPPHTRPLRIAAHPDGFRPKVEYHCGDSKQVLGNLPADSIDCCVTSVPYYLLRDYGCEGQIGLEPSVGDWVSNLLNVFREVRRVLHDKGTCWINVGDPYAYGTGSFNSHGRDKHWTPGIAEARLQMARNRPVHPKSLMFAPHRLTVALAEDGWIGRAEVILLKQAVDGCKDRPIRTHEYLYLFTKTTDYYFDTDSLRVAYSSKTSERGYSASPRRRKSESRKPEYELHPLGKLRGSVWPAGPASGAGDHPAPMPLQVAVDCVRAGCPEGGTVLDPFVGSGTTAVACVENARHCIGIDLNRDYLDIAMKRVPGAKIA
;
A
#
# COMPACT_ATOMS: atom_id res chain seq x y z
N MET A 1 -22.19 52.31 6.23
CA MET A 1 -22.52 51.45 5.06
C MET A 1 -21.53 51.78 3.95
N THR A 2 -20.41 51.07 3.92
CA THR A 2 -19.45 51.14 2.82
C THR A 2 -20.08 50.49 1.59
N LEU A 3 -20.30 51.27 0.52
CA LEU A 3 -20.80 50.74 -0.76
C LEU A 3 -19.83 49.67 -1.29
N ASN A 4 -20.37 48.54 -1.74
CA ASN A 4 -19.60 47.54 -2.48
C ASN A 4 -19.04 48.18 -3.76
N LYS A 5 -17.71 48.27 -3.89
CA LYS A 5 -17.00 49.01 -4.95
C LYS A 5 -16.61 48.14 -6.15
N TYR A 6 -16.50 46.82 -5.97
CA TYR A 6 -16.02 45.91 -7.00
C TYR A 6 -16.96 44.72 -7.18
N ASP A 7 -17.39 44.49 -8.42
CA ASP A 7 -18.16 43.32 -8.79
C ASP A 7 -17.29 42.05 -8.87
N SER A 8 -17.92 40.88 -8.77
CA SER A 8 -17.24 39.59 -8.95
C SER A 8 -16.93 39.31 -10.43
N HIS A 9 -15.78 38.70 -10.71
CA HIS A 9 -15.45 38.19 -12.04
C HIS A 9 -16.13 36.83 -12.27
N ALA A 10 -16.67 36.58 -13.47
CA ALA A 10 -17.44 35.37 -13.78
C ALA A 10 -16.67 34.05 -13.52
N ALA A 11 -15.35 34.05 -13.71
CA ALA A 11 -14.49 32.92 -13.38
C ALA A 11 -14.40 32.65 -11.87
N ALA A 12 -14.50 33.70 -11.03
CA ALA A 12 -14.50 33.56 -9.59
C ALA A 12 -15.80 32.89 -9.09
N ASP A 13 -16.92 33.13 -9.77
CA ASP A 13 -18.27 32.68 -9.39
C ASP A 13 -18.50 31.17 -9.51
N ILE A 14 -17.56 30.44 -10.11
CA ILE A 14 -17.62 28.96 -10.13
C ILE A 14 -17.48 28.36 -8.73
N PHE A 15 -16.91 29.11 -7.78
CA PHE A 15 -16.82 28.71 -6.36
C PHE A 15 -17.92 29.39 -5.52
N PRO A 16 -18.51 28.70 -4.55
CA PRO A 16 -19.51 29.30 -3.67
C PRO A 16 -18.90 30.38 -2.77
N LEU A 17 -19.71 31.39 -2.46
CA LEU A 17 -19.39 32.48 -1.53
C LEU A 17 -19.98 32.12 -0.16
N ALA A 18 -19.14 31.67 0.78
CA ALA A 18 -19.58 31.37 2.14
C ALA A 18 -20.02 32.65 2.88
N GLN A 19 -21.14 32.58 3.60
CA GLN A 19 -21.70 33.66 4.43
C GLN A 19 -21.88 33.18 5.88
N GLY A 20 -22.04 34.11 6.83
CA GLY A 20 -22.29 33.79 8.26
C GLY A 20 -21.02 33.77 9.12
N LEU A 21 -21.04 32.97 10.20
CA LEU A 21 -20.06 32.97 11.30
C LEU A 21 -18.58 32.89 10.85
N GLU A 22 -18.28 32.19 9.75
CA GLU A 22 -16.92 32.12 9.20
C GLU A 22 -16.43 33.45 8.60
N LEU A 23 -17.34 34.24 8.01
CA LEU A 23 -17.00 35.56 7.48
C LEU A 23 -16.79 36.54 8.63
N ASP A 24 -17.58 36.44 9.69
CA ASP A 24 -17.45 37.27 10.90
C ASP A 24 -16.14 36.98 11.62
N ALA A 25 -15.75 35.70 11.73
CA ALA A 25 -14.45 35.30 12.28
C ALA A 25 -13.28 35.83 11.44
N LEU A 26 -13.37 35.76 10.11
CA LEU A 26 -12.36 36.32 9.22
C LEU A 26 -12.30 37.85 9.28
N ALA A 27 -13.45 38.52 9.45
CA ALA A 27 -13.51 39.97 9.62
C ALA A 27 -12.88 40.38 10.97
N ALA A 28 -13.12 39.63 12.05
CA ALA A 28 -12.48 39.84 13.34
C ALA A 28 -10.96 39.66 13.25
N ASP A 29 -10.48 38.60 12.59
CA ASP A 29 -9.05 38.36 12.35
C ASP A 29 -8.40 39.49 11.53
N ILE A 30 -9.03 39.90 10.42
CA ILE A 30 -8.53 41.03 9.61
C ILE A 30 -8.53 42.33 10.41
N LYS A 31 -9.50 42.54 11.31
CA LYS A 31 -9.54 43.71 12.20
C LYS A 31 -8.36 43.73 13.18
N THR A 32 -7.95 42.58 13.69
CA THR A 32 -6.85 42.44 14.65
C THR A 32 -5.47 42.42 13.97
N ASN A 33 -5.32 41.67 12.88
CA ASN A 33 -4.04 41.35 12.27
C ASN A 33 -3.80 42.03 10.91
N GLY A 34 -4.83 42.67 10.36
CA GLY A 34 -4.80 43.28 9.03
C GLY A 34 -4.94 42.27 7.90
N GLN A 35 -5.16 42.77 6.69
CA GLN A 35 -5.20 41.92 5.50
C GLN A 35 -3.78 41.50 5.09
N HIS A 36 -3.48 40.20 5.21
CA HIS A 36 -2.21 39.61 4.78
C HIS A 36 -2.15 39.33 3.28
N HIS A 37 -3.21 38.74 2.71
CA HIS A 37 -3.26 38.36 1.31
C HIS A 37 -4.14 39.31 0.48
N PRO A 38 -3.61 39.89 -0.61
CA PRO A 38 -4.35 40.85 -1.42
C PRO A 38 -5.56 40.23 -2.11
N ILE A 39 -6.48 41.09 -2.52
CA ILE A 39 -7.59 40.77 -3.42
C ILE A 39 -7.14 41.02 -4.84
N ILE A 40 -7.39 40.07 -5.73
CA ILE A 40 -6.89 40.11 -7.10
C ILE A 40 -8.00 40.61 -8.02
N LEU A 41 -7.75 41.66 -8.79
CA LEU A 41 -8.69 42.20 -9.78
C LEU A 41 -8.29 41.85 -11.21
N HIS A 42 -9.29 41.56 -12.04
CA HIS A 42 -9.18 41.51 -13.49
C HIS A 42 -10.33 42.32 -14.10
N GLU A 43 -9.99 43.27 -14.98
CA GLU A 43 -10.97 44.17 -15.64
C GLU A 43 -11.90 44.92 -14.67
N GLY A 44 -11.36 45.35 -13.53
CA GLY A 44 -12.14 46.04 -12.48
C GLY A 44 -13.05 45.13 -11.67
N LYS A 45 -12.99 43.81 -11.86
CA LYS A 45 -13.78 42.80 -11.14
C LYS A 45 -12.90 41.87 -10.31
N ILE A 46 -13.43 41.34 -9.21
CA ILE A 46 -12.71 40.47 -8.28
C ILE A 46 -12.51 39.08 -8.89
N LEU A 47 -11.26 38.75 -9.19
CA LEU A 47 -10.83 37.44 -9.70
C LEU A 47 -10.52 36.45 -8.58
N ASP A 48 -9.85 36.87 -7.50
CA ASP A 48 -9.63 36.06 -6.29
C ASP A 48 -9.73 36.91 -5.01
N GLY A 49 -10.19 36.31 -3.91
CA GLY A 49 -10.27 36.98 -2.62
C GLY A 49 -11.63 37.61 -2.27
N ARG A 50 -12.72 37.18 -2.91
CA ARG A 50 -14.10 37.67 -2.65
C ARG A 50 -14.49 37.66 -1.16
N ARG A 51 -14.12 36.61 -0.42
CA ARG A 51 -14.31 36.53 1.06
C ARG A 51 -13.49 37.57 1.82
N ARG A 52 -12.22 37.75 1.45
CA ARG A 52 -11.33 38.74 2.08
C ARG A 52 -11.83 40.16 1.83
N TYR A 53 -12.34 40.44 0.62
CA TYR A 53 -12.93 41.73 0.30
C TYR A 53 -14.15 42.05 1.17
N LEU A 54 -15.10 41.11 1.29
CA LEU A 54 -16.26 41.29 2.17
C LEU A 54 -15.85 41.42 3.64
N ALA A 55 -14.91 40.60 4.11
CA ALA A 55 -14.40 40.68 5.48
C ALA A 55 -13.69 42.01 5.77
N CYS A 56 -12.96 42.59 4.80
CA CYS A 56 -12.37 43.93 4.94
C CYS A 56 -13.46 45.01 5.05
N LEU A 57 -14.53 44.92 4.26
CA LEU A 57 -15.66 45.87 4.35
C LEU A 57 -16.34 45.77 5.73
N THR A 58 -16.55 44.55 6.25
CA THR A 58 -17.14 44.30 7.58
C THR A 58 -16.21 44.74 8.72
N ALA A 59 -14.90 44.56 8.55
CA ALA A 59 -13.88 44.99 9.51
C ALA A 59 -13.60 46.50 9.47
N GLU A 60 -14.21 47.23 8.53
CA GLU A 60 -13.97 48.65 8.23
C GLU A 60 -12.49 48.95 7.89
N ILE A 61 -11.82 48.00 7.23
CA ILE A 61 -10.44 48.10 6.78
C ILE A 61 -10.40 48.31 5.26
N GLU A 62 -9.55 49.24 4.81
CA GLU A 62 -9.34 49.44 3.37
C GLU A 62 -8.71 48.19 2.73
N PRO A 63 -9.35 47.57 1.72
CA PRO A 63 -8.84 46.33 1.15
C PRO A 63 -7.57 46.57 0.32
N LYS A 64 -6.51 45.81 0.62
CA LYS A 64 -5.32 45.67 -0.23
C LYS A 64 -5.67 44.91 -1.50
N ILE A 65 -5.46 45.57 -2.63
CA ILE A 65 -5.83 45.09 -3.95
C ILE A 65 -4.60 45.02 -4.86
N LEU A 66 -4.51 43.98 -5.68
CA LEU A 66 -3.54 43.84 -6.75
C LEU A 66 -4.25 43.53 -8.08
N ALA A 67 -3.72 44.08 -9.17
CA ALA A 67 -4.12 43.66 -10.51
C ALA A 67 -3.55 42.26 -10.81
N TRP A 68 -4.34 41.43 -11.49
CA TRP A 68 -3.90 40.13 -11.98
C TRP A 68 -2.76 40.30 -13.00
N ASP A 69 -1.77 39.41 -12.94
CA ASP A 69 -0.54 39.47 -13.75
C ASP A 69 -0.72 39.00 -15.21
N GLY A 70 -1.93 38.57 -15.57
CA GLY A 70 -2.28 38.13 -16.91
C GLY A 70 -1.71 36.77 -17.31
N LYS A 71 -1.14 36.00 -16.36
CA LYS A 71 -0.58 34.68 -16.67
C LYS A 71 -1.65 33.59 -16.66
N GLY A 72 -1.84 32.96 -17.82
CA GLY A 72 -2.83 31.90 -18.02
C GLY A 72 -4.22 32.46 -18.32
N SER A 73 -5.26 31.62 -18.28
CA SER A 73 -6.63 32.11 -18.37
C SER A 73 -7.16 32.50 -16.98
N PRO A 74 -8.12 33.45 -16.87
CA PRO A 74 -8.76 33.77 -15.60
C PRO A 74 -9.35 32.55 -14.89
N LEU A 75 -9.85 31.56 -15.66
CA LEU A 75 -10.40 30.32 -15.14
C LEU A 75 -9.32 29.40 -14.55
N ASP A 76 -8.20 29.21 -15.24
CA ASP A 76 -7.08 28.39 -14.76
C ASP A 76 -6.47 28.98 -13.48
N TYR A 77 -6.37 30.30 -13.43
CA TYR A 77 -5.87 31.03 -12.25
C TYR A 77 -6.76 30.78 -11.03
N VAL A 78 -8.08 30.95 -11.16
CA VAL A 78 -9.03 30.78 -10.05
C VAL A 78 -9.05 29.32 -9.56
N ILE A 79 -9.01 28.35 -10.48
CA ILE A 79 -8.95 26.92 -10.15
C ILE A 79 -7.66 26.60 -9.39
N SER A 80 -6.50 27.02 -9.90
CA SER A 80 -5.19 26.81 -9.25
C SER A 80 -5.14 27.40 -7.84
N MET A 81 -5.73 28.59 -7.63
CA MET A 81 -5.76 29.25 -6.32
C MET A 81 -6.73 28.66 -5.31
N ASN A 82 -7.79 27.97 -5.75
CA ASN A 82 -8.87 27.52 -4.87
C ASN A 82 -8.96 26.00 -4.69
N VAL A 83 -8.55 25.18 -5.67
CA VAL A 83 -8.62 23.70 -5.56
C VAL A 83 -7.66 23.15 -4.50
N HIS A 84 -6.47 23.74 -4.33
CA HIS A 84 -5.48 23.30 -3.34
C HIS A 84 -5.69 23.86 -1.93
N ARG A 85 -6.56 24.88 -1.76
CA ARG A 85 -6.73 25.61 -0.49
C ARG A 85 -8.08 25.37 0.19
N ARG A 86 -9.04 24.74 -0.48
CA ARG A 86 -10.35 24.40 0.09
C ARG A 86 -10.48 22.88 0.17
N HIS A 87 -10.80 22.37 1.35
CA HIS A 87 -11.19 20.96 1.55
C HIS A 87 -12.58 20.71 0.94
N LEU A 88 -12.73 20.83 -0.38
CA LEU A 88 -13.98 20.54 -1.08
C LEU A 88 -14.08 19.04 -1.36
N THR A 89 -15.27 18.47 -1.15
CA THR A 89 -15.56 17.08 -1.50
C THR A 89 -15.56 16.88 -3.01
N LYS A 90 -15.38 15.64 -3.48
CA LYS A 90 -15.46 15.32 -4.92
C LYS A 90 -16.83 15.66 -5.53
N SER A 91 -17.90 15.70 -4.73
CA SER A 91 -19.24 16.15 -5.13
C SER A 91 -19.30 17.66 -5.35
N GLN A 92 -18.74 18.46 -4.43
CA GLN A 92 -18.64 19.91 -4.59
C GLN A 92 -17.74 20.29 -5.78
N LEU A 93 -16.61 19.59 -5.96
CA LEU A 93 -15.74 19.77 -7.12
C LEU A 93 -16.46 19.46 -8.45
N ALA A 94 -17.39 18.50 -8.48
CA ALA A 94 -18.18 18.24 -9.66
C ALA A 94 -19.14 19.39 -10.02
N VAL A 95 -19.66 20.13 -9.03
CA VAL A 95 -20.46 21.35 -9.29
C VAL A 95 -19.56 22.50 -9.79
N VAL A 96 -18.35 22.63 -9.26
CA VAL A 96 -17.35 23.58 -9.80
C VAL A 96 -17.02 23.25 -11.26
N ALA A 97 -16.81 21.98 -11.60
CA ALA A 97 -16.61 21.54 -12.98
C ALA A 97 -17.84 21.85 -13.87
N LEU A 98 -19.06 21.63 -13.37
CA LEU A 98 -20.30 21.97 -14.06
C LEU A 98 -20.35 23.47 -14.40
N ARG A 99 -20.03 24.36 -13.44
CA ARG A 99 -20.01 25.82 -13.64
C ARG A 99 -18.89 26.32 -14.53
N ALA A 100 -17.80 25.56 -14.65
CA ALA A 100 -16.73 25.86 -15.60
C ALA A 100 -17.13 25.61 -17.06
N LEU A 101 -18.11 24.74 -17.34
CA LEU A 101 -18.48 24.34 -18.71
C LEU A 101 -18.91 25.51 -19.63
N PRO A 102 -19.77 26.45 -19.21
CA PRO A 102 -20.13 27.60 -20.04
C PRO A 102 -18.94 28.51 -20.35
N LEU A 103 -18.04 28.73 -19.37
CA LEU A 103 -16.83 29.54 -19.54
C LEU A 103 -15.86 28.88 -20.54
N LEU A 104 -15.69 27.56 -20.44
CA LEU A 104 -14.91 26.77 -21.39
C LEU A 104 -15.49 26.82 -22.81
N ALA A 105 -16.82 26.84 -22.94
CA ALA A 105 -17.50 26.95 -24.23
C ALA A 105 -17.32 28.34 -24.87
N VAL A 106 -17.37 29.42 -24.08
CA VAL A 106 -17.10 30.80 -24.56
C VAL A 106 -15.64 30.91 -24.99
N ALA A 107 -14.68 30.47 -24.16
CA ALA A 107 -13.25 30.47 -24.51
C ALA A 107 -12.94 29.60 -25.75
N ALA A 108 -13.66 28.49 -25.95
CA ALA A 108 -13.54 27.67 -27.17
C ALA A 108 -14.08 28.40 -28.41
N LYS A 109 -15.23 29.08 -28.31
CA LYS A 109 -15.80 29.88 -29.40
C LYS A 109 -14.95 31.10 -29.74
N GLU A 110 -14.33 31.75 -28.76
CA GLU A 110 -13.39 32.85 -28.97
C GLU A 110 -12.11 32.39 -29.67
N ARG A 111 -11.54 31.25 -29.25
CA ARG A 111 -10.42 30.61 -29.97
C ARG A 111 -10.80 30.26 -31.41
N GLN A 112 -12.01 29.74 -31.63
CA GLN A 112 -12.51 29.47 -32.99
C GLN A 112 -12.68 30.75 -33.81
N ARG A 113 -13.22 31.83 -33.22
CA ARG A 113 -13.34 33.15 -33.87
C ARG A 113 -12.00 33.77 -34.23
N GLN A 114 -11.00 33.64 -33.35
CA GLN A 114 -9.63 34.08 -33.60
C GLN A 114 -8.94 33.21 -34.68
N SER A 115 -9.31 31.92 -34.79
CA SER A 115 -8.81 31.00 -35.82
C SER A 115 -9.43 31.22 -37.20
N SER A 116 -10.66 31.75 -37.28
CA SER A 116 -11.35 32.03 -38.56
C SER A 116 -10.74 33.20 -39.36
N GLY A 117 -9.72 33.89 -38.84
CA GLY A 117 -9.00 34.97 -39.53
C GLY A 117 -7.66 34.58 -40.20
N ARG A 118 -7.14 33.36 -40.01
CA ARG A 118 -5.88 32.92 -40.65
C ARG A 118 -5.99 31.50 -41.18
N GLY A 119 -5.66 31.34 -42.47
CA GLY A 119 -5.89 30.14 -43.26
C GLY A 119 -5.30 28.84 -42.70
N LYS A 120 -5.68 27.73 -43.36
CA LYS A 120 -5.53 26.28 -43.07
C LYS A 120 -4.38 25.76 -42.17
N LYS A 121 -3.31 26.51 -41.90
CA LYS A 121 -2.30 26.17 -40.87
C LYS A 121 -2.79 26.42 -39.43
N GLY A 122 -3.67 27.40 -39.17
CA GLY A 122 -4.23 27.64 -37.83
C GLY A 122 -5.30 26.62 -37.39
N ALA A 123 -5.95 25.97 -38.35
CA ALA A 123 -6.96 24.94 -38.09
C ALA A 123 -6.36 23.63 -37.56
N GLN A 124 -5.06 23.39 -37.76
CA GLN A 124 -4.38 22.18 -37.29
C GLN A 124 -3.94 22.27 -35.82
N GLU A 125 -3.63 23.46 -35.28
CA GLU A 125 -3.38 23.65 -33.84
C GLU A 125 -4.67 23.63 -33.00
N CYS A 126 -5.83 23.90 -33.61
CA CYS A 126 -7.13 23.83 -32.94
C CYS A 126 -7.76 22.42 -32.95
N ALA A 127 -7.18 21.46 -33.68
CA ALA A 127 -7.73 20.10 -33.87
C ALA A 127 -7.13 19.06 -32.90
N GLY A 128 -6.83 19.46 -31.66
CA GLY A 128 -6.02 18.69 -30.71
C GLY A 128 -6.70 18.18 -29.44
N MET A 129 -8.03 18.24 -29.30
CA MET A 129 -8.73 17.69 -28.13
C MET A 129 -9.98 16.93 -28.56
N LYS A 130 -9.84 15.62 -28.81
CA LYS A 130 -10.98 14.70 -28.78
C LYS A 130 -11.22 14.27 -27.34
N GLY A 131 -12.31 14.76 -26.76
CA GLY A 131 -12.86 14.41 -25.45
C GLY A 131 -14.14 15.21 -25.23
N LYS A 132 -15.14 14.66 -24.53
CA LYS A 132 -16.38 15.41 -24.23
C LYS A 132 -16.00 16.61 -23.32
N ALA A 133 -16.55 17.81 -23.53
CA ALA A 133 -16.22 19.00 -22.72
C ALA A 133 -16.29 18.75 -21.18
N THR A 134 -17.13 17.80 -20.78
CA THR A 134 -17.24 17.26 -19.42
C THR A 134 -15.95 16.64 -18.88
N GLU A 135 -15.22 15.87 -19.69
CA GLU A 135 -13.94 15.23 -19.29
C GLU A 135 -12.85 16.27 -19.05
N PHE A 136 -12.83 17.33 -19.86
CA PHE A 136 -11.88 18.42 -19.70
C PHE A 136 -12.17 19.23 -18.43
N ALA A 137 -13.42 19.59 -18.18
CA ALA A 137 -13.83 20.28 -16.95
C ALA A 137 -13.57 19.44 -15.69
N ALA A 138 -13.80 18.12 -15.75
CA ALA A 138 -13.53 17.21 -14.65
C ALA A 138 -12.03 17.11 -14.32
N LYS A 139 -11.17 17.10 -15.35
CA LYS A 139 -9.72 17.09 -15.20
C LYS A 139 -9.18 18.37 -14.57
N LEU A 140 -9.76 19.53 -14.88
CA LEU A 140 -9.32 20.82 -14.32
C LEU A 140 -9.44 20.89 -12.79
N VAL A 141 -10.42 20.22 -12.21
CA VAL A 141 -10.71 20.26 -10.76
C VAL A 141 -10.43 18.93 -10.05
N ASP A 142 -9.73 18.01 -10.72
CA ASP A 142 -9.43 16.66 -10.23
C ASP A 142 -10.67 15.89 -9.74
N CYS A 143 -11.73 15.82 -10.54
CA CYS A 143 -12.93 15.04 -10.23
C CYS A 143 -13.26 13.99 -11.29
N CYS A 144 -14.08 13.00 -10.93
CA CYS A 144 -14.51 11.96 -11.86
C CYS A 144 -15.47 12.56 -12.93
N PRO A 145 -15.25 12.33 -14.23
CA PRO A 145 -16.15 12.81 -15.29
C PRO A 145 -17.61 12.36 -15.13
N ARG A 146 -17.83 11.19 -14.53
CA ARG A 146 -19.16 10.65 -14.25
C ARG A 146 -19.97 11.54 -13.30
N LEU A 147 -19.33 12.09 -12.27
CA LEU A 147 -20.00 13.00 -11.33
C LEU A 147 -20.42 14.30 -12.02
N VAL A 148 -19.63 14.79 -12.97
CA VAL A 148 -19.96 15.99 -13.74
C VAL A 148 -21.14 15.73 -14.69
N GLU A 149 -21.23 14.56 -15.31
CA GLU A 149 -22.42 14.18 -16.10
C GLU A 149 -23.69 14.04 -15.23
N GLN A 150 -23.55 13.52 -14.01
CA GLN A 150 -24.66 13.47 -13.05
C GLN A 150 -25.07 14.89 -12.62
N ALA A 151 -24.11 15.77 -12.32
CA ALA A 151 -24.37 17.18 -12.01
C ALA A 151 -25.09 17.90 -13.16
N LYS A 152 -24.71 17.65 -14.43
CA LYS A 152 -25.39 18.19 -15.61
C LYS A 152 -26.84 17.72 -15.71
N SER A 153 -27.10 16.45 -15.41
CA SER A 153 -28.45 15.88 -15.42
C SER A 153 -29.32 16.49 -14.31
N ILE A 154 -28.75 16.65 -13.11
CA ILE A 154 -29.43 17.32 -11.98
C ILE A 154 -29.72 18.78 -12.36
N GLN A 155 -28.74 19.53 -12.85
CA GLN A 155 -28.92 20.93 -13.26
C GLN A 155 -29.99 21.11 -14.34
N ALA A 156 -30.15 20.15 -15.25
CA ALA A 156 -31.14 20.21 -16.33
C ALA A 156 -32.57 19.89 -15.87
N SER A 157 -32.74 19.14 -14.78
CA SER A 157 -34.05 18.60 -14.38
C SER A 157 -34.50 18.96 -12.97
N ARG A 158 -33.55 19.13 -12.04
CA ARG A 158 -33.73 19.50 -10.63
C ARG A 158 -32.64 20.49 -10.19
N PRO A 159 -32.59 21.71 -10.78
CA PRO A 159 -31.55 22.69 -10.49
C PRO A 159 -31.56 23.15 -9.02
N ASP A 160 -32.67 22.97 -8.30
CA ASP A 160 -32.85 23.27 -6.88
C ASP A 160 -31.95 22.43 -5.95
N LEU A 161 -31.39 21.32 -6.43
CA LEU A 161 -30.51 20.44 -5.66
C LEU A 161 -29.04 20.83 -5.75
N ILE A 162 -28.66 21.64 -6.74
CA ILE A 162 -27.27 22.05 -6.94
C ILE A 162 -26.75 22.90 -5.75
N PRO A 163 -27.48 23.90 -5.22
CA PRO A 163 -27.03 24.66 -4.05
C PRO A 163 -26.82 23.79 -2.80
N GLN A 164 -27.63 22.75 -2.58
CA GLN A 164 -27.48 21.82 -1.46
C GLN A 164 -26.21 20.97 -1.58
N VAL A 165 -25.81 20.64 -2.82
CA VAL A 165 -24.51 19.98 -3.07
C VAL A 165 -23.34 20.93 -2.82
N GLU A 166 -23.51 22.23 -3.06
CA GLU A 166 -22.48 23.23 -2.82
C GLU A 166 -22.27 23.54 -1.35
N SER A 167 -23.35 23.63 -0.57
CA SER A 167 -23.27 23.78 0.90
C SER A 167 -22.74 22.53 1.59
N GLY A 168 -22.73 21.38 0.90
CA GLY A 168 -22.31 20.10 1.43
C GLY A 168 -23.43 19.32 2.13
N GLU A 169 -24.68 19.80 2.07
CA GLU A 169 -25.86 19.13 2.61
C GLU A 169 -26.21 17.85 1.84
N LEU A 170 -25.88 17.80 0.55
CA LEU A 170 -26.06 16.64 -0.31
C LEU A 170 -24.78 16.31 -1.09
N THR A 171 -24.57 15.04 -1.39
CA THR A 171 -23.62 14.62 -2.42
C THR A 171 -24.28 14.61 -3.80
N ILE A 172 -23.48 14.65 -4.88
CA ILE A 172 -23.99 14.48 -6.25
C ILE A 172 -24.75 13.16 -6.40
N SER A 173 -24.34 12.12 -5.68
CA SER A 173 -25.00 10.81 -5.74
C SER A 173 -26.38 10.81 -5.09
N GLU A 174 -26.54 11.50 -3.95
CA GLU A 174 -27.83 11.68 -3.27
C GLU A 174 -28.76 12.58 -4.08
N ALA A 175 -28.27 13.71 -4.59
CA ALA A 175 -29.04 14.59 -5.48
C ALA A 175 -29.43 13.89 -6.80
N TYR A 176 -28.57 13.01 -7.33
CA TYR A 176 -28.87 12.23 -8.54
C TYR A 176 -29.89 11.11 -8.28
N ALA A 177 -29.89 10.52 -7.07
CA ALA A 177 -30.95 9.61 -6.64
C ALA A 177 -32.29 10.35 -6.59
N GLU A 178 -32.32 11.58 -6.07
CA GLU A 178 -33.51 12.43 -6.04
C GLU A 178 -34.10 12.69 -7.41
N PHE A 179 -33.22 13.07 -8.32
CA PHE A 179 -33.54 13.31 -9.70
C PHE A 179 -34.16 12.07 -10.39
N ARG A 180 -33.75 10.85 -10.04
CA ARG A 180 -34.24 9.60 -10.66
C ARG A 180 -35.58 9.10 -10.11
N GLY A 181 -36.25 9.86 -9.24
CA GLY A 181 -37.48 9.40 -8.57
C GLY A 181 -37.21 8.30 -7.55
N VAL A 182 -35.94 8.11 -7.17
CA VAL A 182 -35.57 7.34 -5.99
C VAL A 182 -35.60 8.37 -4.86
N VAL A 183 -36.71 8.42 -4.13
CA VAL A 183 -36.93 9.41 -3.06
C VAL A 183 -35.71 9.48 -2.13
N PRO A 184 -35.02 10.62 -2.04
CA PRO A 184 -34.09 10.92 -0.97
C PRO A 184 -34.86 11.74 0.06
N SER A 185 -34.80 11.32 1.31
CA SER A 185 -35.31 12.16 2.37
C SER A 185 -34.42 13.39 2.49
N LYS A 186 -35.00 14.58 2.30
CA LYS A 186 -34.39 15.87 2.57
C LYS A 186 -33.78 15.96 3.96
N CYS A 187 -32.66 16.67 4.01
CA CYS A 187 -31.97 17.13 5.20
C CYS A 187 -32.69 18.28 5.94
N HIS A 188 -32.19 18.49 7.17
CA HIS A 188 -32.13 19.76 7.92
C HIS A 188 -33.42 20.33 8.53
N GLU A 189 -33.75 19.86 9.72
CA GLU A 189 -33.87 20.73 10.93
C GLU A 189 -33.95 19.91 12.24
N ASP A 190 -34.25 18.61 12.19
CA ASP A 190 -34.29 17.74 13.39
C ASP A 190 -32.96 17.04 13.71
N LEU A 191 -31.85 17.78 13.64
CA LEU A 191 -30.48 17.31 13.93
C LEU A 191 -30.31 16.76 15.37
N GLN A 192 -31.31 16.96 16.24
CA GLN A 192 -31.32 16.47 17.61
C GLN A 192 -32.31 15.33 17.90
N VAL A 193 -33.23 14.99 16.99
CA VAL A 193 -34.31 14.02 17.28
C VAL A 193 -34.34 12.82 16.32
N SER A 194 -33.79 12.95 15.10
CA SER A 194 -33.80 11.87 14.09
C SER A 194 -32.74 10.77 14.31
N ARG A 195 -31.73 11.03 15.15
CA ARG A 195 -30.72 10.04 15.58
C ARG A 195 -31.33 8.82 16.31
N ALA A 196 -32.60 8.92 16.72
CA ALA A 196 -33.32 7.90 17.47
C ALA A 196 -34.29 7.03 16.62
N ARG A 197 -34.59 7.35 15.35
CA ARG A 197 -35.67 6.67 14.59
C ARG A 197 -35.25 5.87 13.35
N SER A 198 -34.01 6.00 12.86
CA SER A 198 -33.53 5.20 11.71
C SER A 198 -33.10 3.76 12.07
N LEU A 199 -33.45 3.28 13.27
CA LEU A 199 -33.26 1.89 13.69
C LEU A 199 -34.46 0.99 13.38
N ALA A 200 -35.52 1.46 12.72
CA ALA A 200 -36.72 0.65 12.50
C ALA A 200 -37.13 0.55 11.03
N ASN A 201 -36.62 -0.50 10.37
CA ASN A 201 -37.23 -1.28 9.29
C ASN A 201 -37.22 -0.77 7.84
N ILE A 202 -36.37 -1.39 7.01
CA ILE A 202 -36.80 -1.91 5.70
C ILE A 202 -37.54 -3.24 5.95
N GLY A 203 -38.80 -3.29 5.50
CA GLY A 203 -39.65 -4.49 5.43
C GLY A 203 -40.83 -4.48 6.41
N ASP A 204 -41.96 -3.90 5.99
CA ASP A 204 -43.22 -3.89 6.76
C ASP A 204 -43.80 -5.31 6.91
N LYS A 205 -43.90 -5.81 8.16
CA LYS A 205 -45.16 -6.06 8.87
C LYS A 205 -44.93 -6.86 10.16
N SER A 206 -45.25 -6.21 11.28
CA SER A 206 -45.73 -6.77 12.56
C SER A 206 -44.86 -7.65 13.50
N ASN A 207 -43.53 -7.87 13.32
CA ASN A 207 -42.82 -8.73 14.30
C ASN A 207 -41.27 -8.65 14.40
N ARG A 208 -40.63 -7.49 14.65
CA ARG A 208 -39.19 -7.44 15.03
C ARG A 208 -38.99 -6.89 16.45
N LYS A 209 -38.31 -7.68 17.29
CA LYS A 209 -38.11 -7.51 18.74
C LYS A 209 -37.00 -6.50 19.07
N ALA A 210 -37.13 -5.85 20.22
CA ALA A 210 -36.07 -5.05 20.85
C ALA A 210 -34.82 -5.92 21.13
N ASN A 211 -33.64 -5.37 20.85
CA ASN A 211 -32.30 -5.99 20.86
C ASN A 211 -32.00 -6.87 19.64
N ASP A 212 -31.27 -6.28 18.69
CA ASP A 212 -30.72 -6.97 17.51
C ASP A 212 -29.53 -7.84 17.96
N ALA A 213 -29.81 -9.03 18.49
CA ALA A 213 -28.80 -9.96 18.96
C ALA A 213 -28.15 -10.67 17.76
N TYR A 214 -26.90 -10.34 17.46
CA TYR A 214 -26.07 -11.06 16.48
C TYR A 214 -24.81 -11.57 17.20
N TYR A 215 -24.71 -12.87 17.37
CA TYR A 215 -23.62 -13.49 18.09
C TYR A 215 -22.41 -13.69 17.18
N THR A 216 -21.21 -13.65 17.74
CA THR A 216 -19.99 -14.01 17.01
C THR A 216 -20.00 -15.53 16.79
N PRO A 217 -19.97 -16.02 15.54
CA PRO A 217 -19.97 -17.46 15.27
C PRO A 217 -18.74 -18.14 15.85
N LEU A 218 -18.90 -19.34 16.42
CA LEU A 218 -17.79 -20.02 17.11
C LEU A 218 -16.60 -20.27 16.17
N HIS A 219 -16.86 -20.66 14.93
CA HIS A 219 -15.82 -20.85 13.92
C HIS A 219 -15.04 -19.56 13.60
N ALA A 220 -15.69 -18.39 13.71
CA ALA A 220 -15.03 -17.11 13.52
C ALA A 220 -14.13 -16.78 14.73
N ILE A 221 -14.56 -17.11 15.95
CA ILE A 221 -13.76 -16.93 17.17
C ILE A 221 -12.55 -17.86 17.15
N ASP A 222 -12.76 -19.13 16.84
CA ASP A 222 -11.71 -20.15 16.86
C ASP A 222 -10.65 -19.88 15.79
N SER A 223 -11.02 -19.28 14.64
CA SER A 223 -10.06 -18.89 13.61
C SER A 223 -9.13 -17.73 14.04
N LEU A 224 -9.61 -16.84 14.93
CA LEU A 224 -8.77 -15.81 15.56
C LEU A 224 -7.75 -16.46 16.50
N PHE A 225 -8.20 -17.35 17.37
CA PHE A 225 -7.32 -17.97 18.37
C PHE A 225 -6.37 -19.01 17.80
N ALA A 226 -6.67 -19.59 16.64
CA ALA A 226 -5.72 -20.38 15.87
C ALA A 226 -4.52 -19.56 15.34
N ARG A 227 -4.64 -18.23 15.29
CA ARG A 227 -3.66 -17.33 14.65
C ARG A 227 -3.03 -16.31 15.59
N GLU A 228 -3.74 -15.93 16.64
CA GLU A 228 -3.32 -14.91 17.59
C GLU A 228 -3.33 -15.44 19.02
N ALA A 229 -2.19 -15.25 19.70
CA ALA A 229 -2.07 -15.52 21.12
C ALA A 229 -2.57 -14.31 21.94
N PHE A 230 -3.35 -14.58 22.99
CA PHE A 230 -3.79 -13.60 23.97
C PHE A 230 -3.18 -13.93 25.33
N HIS A 231 -2.78 -12.90 26.08
CA HIS A 231 -2.17 -13.05 27.40
C HIS A 231 -2.61 -11.89 28.28
N GLY A 232 -2.68 -12.10 29.60
CA GLY A 232 -3.14 -11.09 30.54
C GLY A 232 -4.62 -10.73 30.37
N LEU A 233 -5.03 -9.64 31.00
CA LEU A 233 -6.43 -9.23 31.09
C LEU A 233 -6.99 -8.85 29.71
N THR A 234 -7.96 -9.63 29.22
CA THR A 234 -8.60 -9.41 27.91
C THR A 234 -10.08 -9.09 28.07
N VAL A 235 -10.53 -8.01 27.43
CA VAL A 235 -11.90 -7.50 27.57
C VAL A 235 -12.68 -7.64 26.28
N GLU A 236 -13.91 -8.17 26.38
CA GLU A 236 -14.90 -8.16 25.29
C GLU A 236 -15.95 -7.05 25.57
N PRO A 237 -15.84 -5.86 24.94
CA PRO A 237 -16.68 -4.70 25.23
C PRO A 237 -18.10 -4.73 24.63
N ALA A 238 -18.45 -5.78 23.89
CA ALA A 238 -19.79 -6.02 23.36
C ALA A 238 -20.07 -7.53 23.38
N CYS A 239 -20.14 -8.11 24.58
CA CYS A 239 -20.00 -9.55 24.73
C CYS A 239 -21.25 -10.36 24.40
N GLY A 240 -22.44 -9.78 24.39
CA GLY A 240 -23.67 -10.55 24.16
C GLY A 240 -23.77 -11.75 25.10
N ASP A 241 -23.77 -12.97 24.55
CA ASP A 241 -23.79 -14.23 25.30
C ASP A 241 -22.40 -14.70 25.79
N GLY A 242 -21.35 -13.91 25.57
CA GLY A 242 -20.01 -14.10 26.11
C GLY A 242 -19.20 -15.19 25.42
N ARG A 243 -19.50 -15.54 24.17
CA ARG A 243 -18.77 -16.60 23.45
C ARG A 243 -17.27 -16.35 23.32
N ILE A 244 -16.84 -15.11 23.02
CA ILE A 244 -15.40 -14.79 22.92
C ILE A 244 -14.77 -14.90 24.31
N VAL A 245 -15.41 -14.36 25.35
CA VAL A 245 -14.97 -14.51 26.75
C VAL A 245 -14.84 -15.97 27.17
N GLY A 246 -15.85 -16.79 26.92
CA GLY A 246 -15.83 -18.22 27.26
C GLY A 246 -14.69 -18.96 26.57
N ARG A 247 -14.40 -18.63 25.31
CA ARG A 247 -13.26 -19.20 24.57
C ARG A 247 -11.90 -18.70 25.09
N LEU A 248 -11.78 -17.41 25.43
CA LEU A 248 -10.57 -16.86 26.07
C LEU A 248 -10.29 -17.54 27.42
N GLN A 249 -11.32 -17.74 28.24
CA GLN A 249 -11.21 -18.43 29.52
C GLN A 249 -10.82 -19.91 29.33
N ALA A 250 -11.38 -20.57 28.31
CA ALA A 250 -11.06 -21.97 28.00
C ALA A 250 -9.58 -22.18 27.58
N ILE A 251 -8.92 -21.15 27.04
CA ILE A 251 -7.47 -21.17 26.73
C ILE A 251 -6.60 -20.59 27.86
N GLY A 252 -7.18 -20.38 29.05
CA GLY A 252 -6.47 -19.93 30.25
C GLY A 252 -6.20 -18.43 30.33
N CYS A 253 -6.85 -17.60 29.50
CA CYS A 253 -6.76 -16.14 29.62
C CYS A 253 -7.67 -15.62 30.74
N GLU A 254 -7.20 -14.63 31.49
CA GLU A 254 -8.08 -13.81 32.34
C GLU A 254 -8.93 -12.93 31.42
N ALA A 255 -10.21 -13.27 31.25
CA ALA A 255 -11.11 -12.55 30.36
C ALA A 255 -12.45 -12.25 31.00
N PHE A 256 -12.98 -11.07 30.69
CA PHE A 256 -14.31 -10.65 31.10
C PHE A 256 -15.03 -9.92 29.97
N GLY A 257 -16.34 -10.10 29.92
CA GLY A 257 -17.22 -9.46 28.95
C GLY A 257 -18.04 -8.39 29.63
N ILE A 258 -18.31 -7.32 28.90
CA ILE A 258 -19.33 -6.34 29.26
C ILE A 258 -20.29 -6.19 28.09
N ASP A 259 -21.53 -5.88 28.43
CA ASP A 259 -22.56 -5.59 27.44
C ASP A 259 -23.35 -4.36 27.89
N ILE A 260 -23.76 -3.53 26.93
CA ILE A 260 -24.55 -2.33 27.22
C ILE A 260 -25.88 -2.67 27.93
N THR A 261 -26.41 -3.88 27.72
CA THR A 261 -27.59 -4.40 28.41
C THR A 261 -27.38 -4.62 29.91
N GLN A 262 -26.13 -4.68 30.38
CA GLN A 262 -25.74 -4.81 31.78
C GLN A 262 -25.54 -3.44 32.46
N GLY A 263 -25.83 -2.34 31.76
CA GLY A 263 -25.71 -0.97 32.30
C GLY A 263 -24.30 -0.36 32.23
N VAL A 264 -23.37 -1.04 31.55
CA VAL A 264 -21.99 -0.56 31.34
C VAL A 264 -21.81 -0.24 29.85
N ASP A 265 -21.66 1.05 29.52
CA ASP A 265 -21.39 1.49 28.15
C ASP A 265 -19.88 1.70 27.96
N PHE A 266 -19.27 0.83 27.15
CA PHE A 266 -17.84 0.86 26.78
C PHE A 266 -17.35 2.24 26.31
N LEU A 267 -18.20 3.00 25.63
CA LEU A 267 -17.83 4.29 25.06
C LEU A 267 -17.90 5.45 26.07
N THR A 268 -18.33 5.18 27.30
CA THR A 268 -18.54 6.21 28.34
C THR A 268 -17.61 6.00 29.54
N HIS A 269 -17.68 6.91 30.52
CA HIS A 269 -16.91 6.78 31.76
C HIS A 269 -17.39 5.63 32.65
N SER A 270 -18.63 5.14 32.47
CA SER A 270 -19.15 3.98 33.20
C SER A 270 -18.28 2.73 33.04
N PHE A 271 -17.61 2.57 31.88
CA PHE A 271 -16.63 1.49 31.68
C PHE A 271 -15.40 1.63 32.56
N VAL A 272 -14.84 2.85 32.65
CA VAL A 272 -13.65 3.11 33.46
C VAL A 272 -13.98 2.87 34.93
N ASP A 273 -15.13 3.37 35.39
CA ASP A 273 -15.60 3.16 36.76
C ASP A 273 -15.81 1.67 37.05
N PHE A 274 -16.44 0.93 36.12
CA PHE A 274 -16.63 -0.52 36.24
C PHE A 274 -15.29 -1.25 36.34
N VAL A 275 -14.32 -0.90 35.49
CA VAL A 275 -13.00 -1.54 35.49
C VAL A 275 -12.26 -1.23 36.79
N THR A 276 -12.25 0.03 37.24
CA THR A 276 -11.60 0.44 38.48
C THR A 276 -12.23 -0.24 39.70
N GLN A 277 -13.56 -0.35 39.75
CA GLN A 277 -14.28 -0.99 40.86
C GLN A 277 -14.06 -2.50 40.93
N ASN A 278 -14.01 -3.19 39.79
CA ASN A 278 -13.95 -4.67 39.75
C ASN A 278 -12.53 -5.23 39.60
N PHE A 279 -11.60 -4.46 39.02
CA PHE A 279 -10.25 -4.92 38.72
C PHE A 279 -9.15 -4.05 39.34
N GLY A 280 -9.49 -2.95 40.03
CA GLY A 280 -8.54 -2.04 40.68
C GLY A 280 -7.74 -1.21 39.67
N GLU A 281 -6.46 -0.97 39.97
CA GLU A 281 -5.52 -0.27 39.08
C GLU A 281 -4.92 -1.18 37.97
N ARG A 282 -5.52 -2.36 37.74
CA ARG A 282 -5.00 -3.30 36.72
C ARG A 282 -5.22 -2.75 35.31
N GLU A 283 -4.16 -2.78 34.52
CA GLU A 283 -4.20 -2.35 33.13
C GLU A 283 -4.83 -3.43 32.23
N ILE A 284 -5.68 -2.99 31.30
CA ILE A 284 -6.27 -3.88 30.30
C ILE A 284 -5.21 -4.24 29.26
N THR A 285 -4.92 -5.53 29.13
CA THR A 285 -3.89 -6.00 28.21
C THR A 285 -4.41 -6.03 26.78
N ASN A 286 -5.59 -6.62 26.55
CA ASN A 286 -6.14 -6.77 25.21
C ASN A 286 -7.65 -6.46 25.14
N PHE A 287 -8.12 -6.16 23.93
CA PHE A 287 -9.53 -6.19 23.57
C PHE A 287 -9.79 -7.18 22.44
N ALA A 288 -10.86 -7.96 22.52
CA ALA A 288 -11.30 -8.86 21.46
C ALA A 288 -12.83 -8.82 21.36
N THR A 289 -13.41 -8.39 20.23
CA THR A 289 -14.87 -8.21 20.14
C THR A 289 -15.40 -8.24 18.70
N ASN A 290 -16.68 -8.56 18.55
CA ASN A 290 -17.48 -8.20 17.38
C ASN A 290 -18.30 -6.95 17.75
N PRO A 291 -17.87 -5.73 17.37
CA PRO A 291 -18.50 -4.51 17.87
C PRO A 291 -19.82 -4.19 17.15
N PRO A 292 -20.67 -3.33 17.72
CA PRO A 292 -21.79 -2.69 17.01
C PRO A 292 -21.28 -1.97 15.76
N TRP A 293 -21.61 -2.47 14.56
CA TRP A 293 -21.03 -1.95 13.31
C TRP A 293 -21.36 -0.47 13.04
N GLY A 294 -22.47 0.03 13.58
CA GLY A 294 -22.83 1.46 13.53
C GLY A 294 -21.96 2.37 14.41
N LYS A 295 -21.22 1.81 15.36
CA LYS A 295 -20.29 2.50 16.28
C LYS A 295 -18.85 1.95 16.18
N LYS A 296 -18.52 1.29 15.06
CA LYS A 296 -17.26 0.55 14.88
C LYS A 296 -16.02 1.42 15.09
N THR A 297 -16.06 2.69 14.72
CA THR A 297 -14.88 3.57 14.84
C THR A 297 -14.67 4.01 16.27
N GLU A 298 -15.73 4.41 16.96
CA GLU A 298 -15.69 4.79 18.37
C GLU A 298 -15.17 3.62 19.21
N PHE A 299 -15.56 2.38 18.85
CA PHE A 299 -15.01 1.17 19.47
C PHE A 299 -13.51 1.01 19.22
N ILE A 300 -13.05 1.17 17.96
CA ILE A 300 -11.63 1.07 17.61
C ILE A 300 -10.82 2.11 18.40
N GLU A 301 -11.18 3.40 18.30
CA GLU A 301 -10.46 4.49 18.96
C GLU A 301 -10.38 4.29 20.47
N ARG A 302 -11.50 3.92 21.09
CA ARG A 302 -11.55 3.69 22.54
C ARG A 302 -10.70 2.49 22.94
N ALA A 303 -10.79 1.37 22.24
CA ALA A 303 -10.01 0.18 22.54
C ALA A 303 -8.51 0.45 22.38
N LEU A 304 -8.09 1.12 21.31
CA LEU A 304 -6.69 1.49 21.10
C LEU A 304 -6.15 2.42 22.21
N SER A 305 -7.00 3.32 22.75
CA SER A 305 -6.61 4.22 23.84
C SER A 305 -6.41 3.54 25.20
N LEU A 306 -7.02 2.36 25.41
CA LEU A 306 -7.04 1.67 26.71
C LEU A 306 -6.21 0.38 26.72
N ALA A 307 -5.98 -0.22 25.56
CA ALA A 307 -5.25 -1.48 25.44
C ALA A 307 -3.75 -1.27 25.71
N LYS A 308 -3.13 -2.20 26.41
CA LYS A 308 -1.67 -2.23 26.55
C LYS A 308 -0.96 -2.98 25.41
N CYS A 309 -1.57 -4.02 24.86
CA CYS A 309 -0.90 -4.92 23.92
C CYS A 309 -1.65 -5.09 22.60
N LYS A 310 -2.90 -5.56 22.61
CA LYS A 310 -3.57 -5.99 21.38
C LYS A 310 -5.05 -5.62 21.32
N VAL A 311 -5.52 -5.27 20.14
CA VAL A 311 -6.94 -5.07 19.85
C VAL A 311 -7.31 -5.91 18.63
N ALA A 312 -8.27 -6.83 18.78
CA ALA A 312 -8.80 -7.65 17.71
C ALA A 312 -10.31 -7.37 17.54
N MET A 313 -10.74 -6.97 16.34
CA MET A 313 -12.14 -6.70 16.05
C MET A 313 -12.62 -7.40 14.79
N LEU A 314 -13.77 -8.07 14.86
CA LEU A 314 -14.41 -8.67 13.70
C LEU A 314 -15.23 -7.58 12.98
N LEU A 315 -14.76 -7.15 11.80
CA LEU A 315 -15.36 -6.04 11.07
C LEU A 315 -15.72 -6.42 9.63
N PRO A 316 -16.77 -5.83 9.04
CA PRO A 316 -17.10 -5.99 7.62
C PRO A 316 -15.96 -5.53 6.70
N LEU A 317 -15.72 -6.25 5.59
CA LEU A 317 -14.72 -5.86 4.58
C LEU A 317 -15.06 -4.53 3.91
N THR A 318 -16.33 -4.11 3.90
CA THR A 318 -16.74 -2.77 3.45
C THR A 318 -16.09 -1.66 4.27
N GLY A 319 -15.61 -1.95 5.48
CA GLY A 319 -14.77 -1.05 6.27
C GLY A 319 -13.43 -0.71 5.61
N LEU A 320 -12.90 -1.54 4.70
CA LEU A 320 -11.70 -1.25 3.92
C LEU A 320 -11.97 -0.27 2.77
N THR A 321 -13.21 -0.22 2.28
CA THR A 321 -13.60 0.55 1.09
C THR A 321 -14.26 1.90 1.38
N SER A 322 -14.72 2.12 2.62
CA SER A 322 -15.16 3.44 3.08
C SER A 322 -13.95 4.31 3.41
N ILE A 323 -13.38 4.94 2.37
CA ILE A 323 -12.19 5.81 2.43
C ILE A 323 -12.57 7.19 3.01
N GLU A 324 -12.69 7.25 4.33
CA GLU A 324 -12.50 8.48 5.13
C GLU A 324 -11.61 8.24 6.36
N ARG A 325 -11.05 7.03 6.55
CA ARG A 325 -10.44 6.61 7.82
C ARG A 325 -9.19 5.74 7.68
N ILE A 326 -8.33 6.01 6.69
CA ILE A 326 -6.96 5.45 6.67
C ILE A 326 -6.19 5.84 7.95
N GLU A 327 -6.50 6.99 8.56
CA GLU A 327 -5.87 7.46 9.80
C GLU A 327 -6.16 6.55 11.02
N HIS A 328 -7.37 6.00 11.15
CA HIS A 328 -7.70 5.12 12.29
C HIS A 328 -7.16 3.69 12.12
N LEU A 329 -6.89 3.27 10.88
CA LEU A 329 -6.09 2.08 10.60
C LEU A 329 -4.59 2.34 10.81
N SER A 330 -4.18 3.61 10.77
CA SER A 330 -2.80 4.09 10.86
C SER A 330 -2.55 4.78 12.20
N ASN A 331 -2.72 4.05 13.30
CA ASN A 331 -2.30 4.52 14.61
C ASN A 331 -0.78 4.24 14.79
N PRO A 332 0.08 5.26 15.02
CA PRO A 332 1.53 5.05 15.14
C PRO A 332 1.95 4.21 16.36
N GLU A 333 1.17 4.27 17.44
CA GLU A 333 1.42 3.55 18.68
C GLU A 333 0.85 2.12 18.63
N PHE A 334 -0.29 1.98 17.98
CA PHE A 334 -0.97 0.72 17.68
C PHE A 334 -1.13 0.51 16.17
N PRO A 335 -0.06 0.19 15.45
CA PRO A 335 -0.17 -0.06 14.03
C PRO A 335 -1.02 -1.31 13.75
N LEU A 336 -1.76 -1.27 12.63
CA LEU A 336 -2.48 -2.45 12.14
C LEU A 336 -1.48 -3.55 11.80
N LYS A 337 -1.59 -4.69 12.48
CA LYS A 337 -0.70 -5.85 12.31
C LYS A 337 -1.16 -6.74 11.17
N CYS A 338 -2.43 -7.11 11.14
CA CYS A 338 -2.95 -8.04 10.14
C CYS A 338 -4.46 -7.94 9.91
N LEU A 339 -4.88 -8.50 8.78
CA LEU A 339 -6.26 -8.79 8.43
C LEU A 339 -6.42 -10.29 8.17
N TYR A 340 -7.22 -10.97 8.98
CA TYR A 340 -7.61 -12.37 8.71
C TYR A 340 -8.94 -12.39 7.97
N ILE A 341 -8.88 -12.55 6.64
CA ILE A 341 -10.03 -12.42 5.75
C ILE A 341 -10.69 -13.78 5.53
N PHE A 342 -11.98 -13.87 5.83
CA PHE A 342 -12.77 -15.07 5.53
C PHE A 342 -13.01 -15.19 4.02
N ARG A 343 -12.62 -16.34 3.43
CA ARG A 343 -12.84 -16.62 2.00
C ARG A 343 -14.31 -16.77 1.60
N LYS A 344 -15.17 -17.12 2.56
CA LYS A 344 -16.63 -17.12 2.41
C LYS A 344 -17.25 -16.10 3.36
N ALA A 345 -18.41 -15.60 3.01
CA ALA A 345 -19.20 -14.77 3.90
C ALA A 345 -19.53 -15.55 5.19
N VAL A 346 -19.28 -14.93 6.34
CA VAL A 346 -19.49 -15.51 7.67
C VAL A 346 -20.98 -15.40 8.02
N GLN A 347 -21.55 -16.50 8.51
CA GLN A 347 -22.94 -16.57 8.93
C GLN A 347 -23.08 -16.27 10.42
N PHE A 348 -23.72 -15.15 10.78
CA PHE A 348 -23.86 -14.67 12.16
C PHE A 348 -25.10 -15.20 12.91
N ASP A 349 -26.00 -15.90 12.21
CA ASP A 349 -27.27 -16.40 12.74
C ASP A 349 -27.25 -17.94 12.71
N GLU A 350 -26.61 -18.54 13.71
CA GLU A 350 -26.51 -20.00 13.92
C GLU A 350 -27.86 -20.55 14.40
N GLY A 351 -28.87 -20.57 13.51
CA GLY A 351 -30.22 -21.05 13.83
C GLY A 351 -31.31 -20.78 12.80
N ARG A 352 -31.07 -19.92 11.80
CA ARG A 352 -32.01 -19.68 10.68
C ARG A 352 -31.65 -20.53 9.46
N THR A 353 -32.63 -21.30 8.97
CA THR A 353 -32.55 -22.12 7.75
C THR A 353 -32.89 -21.35 6.47
N ASP A 354 -33.12 -20.04 6.56
CA ASP A 354 -33.67 -19.25 5.47
C ASP A 354 -32.55 -18.58 4.68
N ASN A 355 -32.53 -18.80 3.36
CA ASN A 355 -31.48 -18.41 2.40
C ASN A 355 -31.33 -16.87 2.17
N GLY A 356 -31.42 -16.02 3.20
CA GLY A 356 -31.32 -14.56 3.03
C GLY A 356 -30.81 -13.79 4.25
N ASN A 357 -29.78 -12.98 4.02
CA ASN A 357 -29.30 -11.83 4.81
C ASN A 357 -28.41 -12.03 6.05
N GLY A 358 -28.07 -13.25 6.46
CA GLY A 358 -27.16 -13.48 7.61
C GLY A 358 -25.67 -13.62 7.28
N MET A 359 -25.31 -13.61 6.00
CA MET A 359 -23.95 -13.86 5.50
C MET A 359 -23.25 -12.55 5.14
N LEU A 360 -22.09 -12.28 5.76
CA LEU A 360 -21.31 -11.08 5.48
C LEU A 360 -19.83 -11.38 5.27
N TYR A 361 -19.22 -10.74 4.27
CA TYR A 361 -17.78 -10.73 4.13
C TYR A 361 -17.17 -9.85 5.22
N CYS A 362 -16.46 -10.47 6.15
CA CYS A 362 -15.78 -9.81 7.26
C CYS A 362 -14.34 -10.31 7.36
N ALA A 363 -13.57 -9.65 8.22
CA ALA A 363 -12.24 -10.04 8.61
C ALA A 363 -12.00 -9.72 10.08
N TRP A 364 -11.08 -10.43 10.71
CA TRP A 364 -10.48 -9.95 11.95
C TRP A 364 -9.44 -8.88 11.64
N PHE A 365 -9.63 -7.70 12.20
CA PHE A 365 -8.67 -6.61 12.18
C PHE A 365 -7.90 -6.66 13.49
N VAL A 366 -6.58 -6.79 13.40
CA VAL A 366 -5.73 -6.90 14.59
C VAL A 366 -4.74 -5.75 14.60
N TRP A 367 -4.78 -4.95 15.66
CA TRP A 367 -3.78 -3.94 15.99
C TRP A 367 -2.95 -4.43 17.16
N GLU A 368 -1.65 -4.18 17.13
CA GLU A 368 -0.73 -4.61 18.17
C GLU A 368 0.24 -3.46 18.49
N ARG A 369 0.34 -3.12 19.78
CA ARG A 369 1.14 -1.99 20.24
C ARG A 369 2.60 -2.21 19.89
N GLY A 370 3.21 -1.24 19.21
CA GLY A 370 4.61 -1.32 18.81
C GLY A 370 4.93 -2.39 17.76
N TYR A 371 3.93 -2.92 17.04
CA TYR A 371 4.19 -3.80 15.90
C TYR A 371 5.02 -3.09 14.83
N VAL A 372 6.12 -3.72 14.41
CA VAL A 372 7.02 -3.20 13.38
C VAL A 372 6.91 -4.06 12.14
N GLY A 373 6.30 -3.52 11.09
CA GLY A 373 6.10 -4.22 9.83
C GLY A 373 4.96 -3.62 9.03
N LYS A 374 4.80 -4.05 7.77
CA LYS A 374 3.58 -3.73 7.03
C LYS A 374 2.43 -4.63 7.54
N PRO A 375 1.18 -4.14 7.56
CA PRO A 375 0.05 -5.02 7.80
C PRO A 375 0.04 -6.16 6.78
N PHE A 376 -0.17 -7.40 7.21
CA PHE A 376 -0.31 -8.55 6.30
C PHE A 376 -1.76 -9.02 6.19
N ILE A 377 -2.07 -9.70 5.10
CA ILE A 377 -3.36 -10.36 4.89
C ILE A 377 -3.13 -11.86 4.93
N ASP A 378 -3.91 -12.55 5.76
CA ASP A 378 -3.99 -14.01 5.74
C ASP A 378 -5.44 -14.45 5.56
N TRP A 379 -5.64 -15.57 4.86
CA TRP A 379 -6.96 -16.02 4.41
C TRP A 379 -7.45 -17.17 5.27
N ILE A 380 -8.62 -17.01 5.87
CA ILE A 380 -9.31 -18.08 6.60
C ILE A 380 -10.04 -18.98 5.58
N ALA A 381 -9.75 -20.27 5.62
CA ALA A 381 -10.27 -21.23 4.65
C ALA A 381 -11.77 -21.48 4.89
N PRO A 382 -12.56 -21.77 3.82
CA PRO A 382 -13.99 -22.00 3.98
C PRO A 382 -14.36 -23.25 4.79
N GLU A 383 -13.44 -24.21 4.90
CA GLU A 383 -13.62 -25.50 5.57
C GLU A 383 -12.96 -25.54 6.96
N GLU A 384 -12.44 -24.41 7.45
CA GLU A 384 -11.81 -24.31 8.76
C GLU A 384 -12.90 -24.34 9.85
N GLU A 385 -13.24 -25.55 10.30
CA GLU A 385 -14.12 -25.78 11.44
C GLU A 385 -13.39 -25.47 12.76
N ALA A 386 -14.15 -25.17 13.80
CA ALA A 386 -13.67 -24.99 15.17
C ALA A 386 -12.73 -26.12 15.59
N THR A 387 -11.41 -25.88 15.59
CA THR A 387 -10.44 -26.87 16.07
C THR A 387 -10.71 -27.14 17.55
N PRO A 388 -10.91 -28.40 18.00
CA PRO A 388 -11.05 -28.70 19.42
C PRO A 388 -9.82 -28.21 20.18
N LEU A 389 -10.05 -27.50 21.30
CA LEU A 389 -8.96 -27.01 22.14
C LEU A 389 -8.09 -28.19 22.60
N PRO A 390 -6.75 -28.09 22.48
CA PRO A 390 -5.87 -29.08 23.07
C PRO A 390 -6.06 -29.07 24.60
N PRO A 391 -5.99 -30.24 25.27
CA PRO A 391 -6.10 -30.29 26.73
C PRO A 391 -5.02 -29.41 27.38
N SER A 392 -5.41 -28.70 28.44
CA SER A 392 -4.54 -27.81 29.20
C SER A 392 -3.23 -28.49 29.59
N GLY A 393 -2.10 -27.96 29.11
CA GLY A 393 -0.75 -28.41 29.49
C GLY A 393 0.16 -28.91 28.36
N VAL A 394 -0.27 -28.85 27.09
CA VAL A 394 0.60 -29.14 25.95
C VAL A 394 1.04 -27.82 25.31
N GLU A 395 2.35 -27.56 25.30
CA GLU A 395 2.91 -26.43 24.55
C GLU A 395 2.48 -26.53 23.07
N PRO A 396 2.04 -25.42 22.44
CA PRO A 396 1.61 -25.47 21.04
C PRO A 396 2.78 -25.89 20.15
N ALA A 397 2.51 -26.81 19.22
CA ALA A 397 3.44 -27.10 18.13
C ALA A 397 3.74 -25.81 17.35
N LEU A 398 5.03 -25.59 17.04
CA LEU A 398 5.51 -24.45 16.27
C LEU A 398 4.67 -24.25 14.99
N PRO A 399 4.15 -23.03 14.74
CA PRO A 399 3.37 -22.76 13.54
C PRO A 399 4.21 -22.95 12.26
N PRO A 400 3.57 -23.23 11.11
CA PRO A 400 4.27 -23.44 9.84
C PRO A 400 5.13 -22.22 9.46
N PRO A 401 6.28 -22.42 8.79
CA PRO A 401 7.37 -21.44 8.68
C PRO A 401 7.10 -20.21 7.80
N HIS A 402 5.86 -19.97 7.40
CA HIS A 402 5.51 -18.82 6.59
C HIS A 402 5.00 -17.70 7.50
N THR A 403 5.76 -16.60 7.53
CA THR A 403 5.49 -15.33 8.24
C THR A 403 5.74 -15.35 9.76
N ARG A 404 7.01 -15.52 10.17
CA ARG A 404 7.46 -14.88 11.42
C ARG A 404 7.44 -13.36 11.22
N PRO A 405 6.86 -12.56 12.14
CA PRO A 405 6.93 -11.11 12.09
C PRO A 405 8.39 -10.63 12.19
N LEU A 406 8.63 -9.40 11.72
CA LEU A 406 9.84 -8.60 11.94
C LEU A 406 10.07 -8.40 13.45
N ARG A 407 10.58 -9.43 14.12
CA ARG A 407 11.34 -9.24 15.35
C ARG A 407 12.76 -8.99 14.90
N ILE A 408 13.33 -7.85 15.29
CA ILE A 408 14.77 -7.85 15.59
C ILE A 408 14.89 -8.96 16.63
N ALA A 409 15.34 -10.14 16.21
CA ALA A 409 15.39 -11.28 17.09
C ALA A 409 16.31 -10.88 18.25
N ALA A 410 15.73 -10.66 19.43
CA ALA A 410 16.41 -11.07 20.63
C ALA A 410 16.53 -12.58 20.49
N HIS A 411 17.64 -13.04 19.92
CA HIS A 411 17.98 -14.45 19.91
C HIS A 411 17.92 -14.93 21.37
N PRO A 412 17.36 -16.11 21.65
CA PRO A 412 17.34 -16.67 23.01
C PRO A 412 18.72 -16.65 23.69
N ASP A 413 19.79 -16.66 22.88
CA ASP A 413 21.18 -16.73 23.32
C ASP A 413 21.90 -15.36 23.35
N GLY A 414 21.20 -14.25 23.08
CA GLY A 414 21.79 -12.91 23.06
C GLY A 414 22.61 -12.56 21.82
N PHE A 415 22.50 -13.32 20.72
CA PHE A 415 23.14 -12.99 19.44
C PHE A 415 22.67 -11.62 18.93
N ARG A 416 23.62 -10.76 18.57
CA ARG A 416 23.36 -9.44 18.00
C ARG A 416 23.91 -9.38 16.57
N PRO A 417 23.04 -9.32 15.55
CA PRO A 417 23.46 -9.11 14.18
C PRO A 417 24.35 -7.87 14.07
N LYS A 418 25.40 -7.98 13.25
CA LYS A 418 26.31 -6.87 12.93
C LYS A 418 26.07 -6.53 11.47
N VAL A 419 25.78 -5.26 11.21
CA VAL A 419 25.55 -4.75 9.87
C VAL A 419 26.53 -3.61 9.62
N GLU A 420 27.32 -3.78 8.57
CA GLU A 420 28.31 -2.82 8.10
C GLU A 420 27.96 -2.40 6.68
N TYR A 421 27.97 -1.09 6.43
CA TYR A 421 27.75 -0.52 5.11
C TYR A 421 29.02 0.19 4.65
N HIS A 422 29.40 -0.01 3.39
CA HIS A 422 30.49 0.70 2.76
C HIS A 422 29.98 1.54 1.60
N CYS A 423 30.34 2.81 1.59
CA CYS A 423 30.01 3.71 0.49
C CYS A 423 31.16 3.74 -0.52
N GLY A 424 30.96 3.17 -1.71
CA GLY A 424 31.99 3.18 -2.74
C GLY A 424 31.77 2.15 -3.85
N ASP A 425 32.74 2.11 -4.78
CA ASP A 425 32.78 1.12 -5.85
C ASP A 425 32.94 -0.29 -5.28
N SER A 426 32.05 -1.20 -5.67
CA SER A 426 32.00 -2.56 -5.12
C SER A 426 33.31 -3.31 -5.31
N LYS A 427 33.98 -3.19 -6.46
CA LYS A 427 35.25 -3.88 -6.70
C LYS A 427 36.35 -3.35 -5.78
N GLN A 428 36.44 -2.03 -5.62
CA GLN A 428 37.45 -1.42 -4.75
C GLN A 428 37.24 -1.80 -3.28
N VAL A 429 36.00 -1.71 -2.79
CA VAL A 429 35.68 -2.07 -1.40
C VAL A 429 35.95 -3.55 -1.16
N LEU A 430 35.48 -4.44 -2.04
CA LEU A 430 35.73 -5.88 -1.93
C LEU A 430 37.23 -6.20 -1.92
N GLY A 431 38.04 -5.49 -2.70
CA GLY A 431 39.50 -5.64 -2.74
C GLY A 431 40.18 -5.43 -1.38
N ASN A 432 39.56 -4.69 -0.47
CA ASN A 432 40.05 -4.46 0.89
C ASN A 432 39.53 -5.49 1.91
N LEU A 433 38.55 -6.32 1.54
CA LEU A 433 38.05 -7.38 2.40
C LEU A 433 38.96 -8.62 2.36
N PRO A 434 39.17 -9.31 3.49
CA PRO A 434 39.98 -10.52 3.54
C PRO A 434 39.38 -11.62 2.67
N ALA A 435 40.25 -12.41 2.03
CA ALA A 435 39.82 -13.62 1.34
C ALA A 435 39.19 -14.62 2.32
N ASP A 436 38.30 -15.49 1.84
CA ASP A 436 37.65 -16.54 2.65
C ASP A 436 37.11 -16.01 4.00
N SER A 437 36.27 -14.98 3.95
CA SER A 437 35.70 -14.29 5.12
C SER A 437 34.18 -14.15 5.10
N ILE A 438 33.53 -14.54 3.99
CA ILE A 438 32.10 -14.40 3.76
C ILE A 438 31.47 -15.78 3.52
N ASP A 439 30.32 -16.04 4.16
CA ASP A 439 29.62 -17.33 4.01
C ASP A 439 28.67 -17.34 2.81
N CYS A 440 28.05 -16.21 2.50
CA CYS A 440 27.04 -16.12 1.44
C CYS A 440 27.06 -14.75 0.78
N CYS A 441 26.86 -14.68 -0.53
CA CYS A 441 26.55 -13.46 -1.25
C CYS A 441 25.10 -13.52 -1.71
N VAL A 442 24.31 -12.49 -1.40
CA VAL A 442 22.93 -12.35 -1.88
C VAL A 442 22.77 -10.95 -2.45
N THR A 443 22.51 -10.85 -3.74
CA THR A 443 22.49 -9.54 -4.40
C THR A 443 21.52 -9.47 -5.58
N SER A 444 21.12 -8.23 -5.89
CA SER A 444 20.46 -7.87 -7.14
C SER A 444 21.36 -6.91 -7.89
N VAL A 445 21.94 -7.37 -9.00
CA VAL A 445 22.89 -6.54 -9.75
C VAL A 445 22.19 -5.33 -10.40
N PRO A 446 22.92 -4.24 -10.72
CA PRO A 446 22.40 -3.20 -11.59
C PRO A 446 22.07 -3.77 -12.98
N TYR A 447 20.78 -3.86 -13.31
CA TYR A 447 20.35 -4.46 -14.58
C TYR A 447 20.70 -3.55 -15.76
N TYR A 448 21.29 -4.14 -16.81
CA TYR A 448 21.70 -3.42 -18.01
C TYR A 448 20.55 -2.60 -18.64
N LEU A 449 20.76 -1.29 -18.80
CA LEU A 449 19.85 -0.32 -19.42
C LEU A 449 18.41 -0.28 -18.88
N LEU A 450 18.16 -0.73 -17.65
CA LEU A 450 16.82 -0.66 -17.05
C LEU A 450 16.65 0.50 -16.07
N ARG A 451 17.72 0.94 -15.41
CA ARG A 451 17.69 2.02 -14.42
C ARG A 451 18.93 2.90 -14.53
N ASP A 452 18.72 4.15 -14.15
CA ASP A 452 19.77 5.13 -13.94
C ASP A 452 19.77 5.48 -12.47
N TYR A 453 20.90 5.28 -11.80
CA TYR A 453 21.05 5.51 -10.37
C TYR A 453 21.63 6.90 -10.07
N GLY A 454 21.99 7.67 -11.11
CA GLY A 454 22.45 9.05 -10.99
C GLY A 454 23.84 9.19 -10.37
N CYS A 455 24.65 8.14 -10.38
CA CYS A 455 25.99 8.13 -9.79
C CYS A 455 27.06 7.89 -10.86
N GLU A 456 28.13 8.68 -10.82
CA GLU A 456 29.30 8.46 -11.67
C GLU A 456 29.94 7.10 -11.35
N GLY A 457 30.26 6.30 -12.38
CA GLY A 457 30.82 4.96 -12.20
C GLY A 457 29.80 3.85 -11.95
N GLN A 458 28.50 4.13 -12.00
CA GLN A 458 27.48 3.09 -11.90
C GLN A 458 27.61 2.02 -13.00
N ILE A 459 27.32 0.77 -12.64
CA ILE A 459 27.17 -0.34 -13.59
C ILE A 459 25.75 -0.31 -14.18
N GLY A 460 25.61 -0.67 -15.45
CA GLY A 460 24.32 -0.82 -16.15
C GLY A 460 24.07 0.17 -17.27
N LEU A 461 24.97 1.14 -17.51
CA LEU A 461 24.90 2.10 -18.63
C LEU A 461 26.02 1.91 -19.66
N GLU A 462 26.71 0.78 -19.62
CA GLU A 462 27.82 0.49 -20.52
C GLU A 462 27.40 0.47 -22.02
N PRO A 463 28.33 0.66 -22.97
CA PRO A 463 28.02 0.70 -24.40
C PRO A 463 27.45 -0.62 -24.95
N SER A 464 27.77 -1.75 -24.32
CA SER A 464 27.30 -3.07 -24.71
C SER A 464 27.03 -3.98 -23.51
N VAL A 465 26.23 -5.04 -23.72
CA VAL A 465 26.04 -6.09 -22.72
C VAL A 465 27.36 -6.79 -22.40
N GLY A 466 28.30 -6.87 -23.35
CA GLY A 466 29.62 -7.49 -23.11
C GLY A 466 30.47 -6.68 -22.14
N ASP A 467 30.42 -5.36 -22.24
CA ASP A 467 31.11 -4.44 -21.31
C ASP A 467 30.49 -4.52 -19.92
N TRP A 468 29.15 -4.53 -19.84
CA TRP A 468 28.42 -4.74 -18.58
C TRP A 468 28.75 -6.09 -17.93
N VAL A 469 28.79 -7.18 -18.71
CA VAL A 469 29.23 -8.50 -18.22
C VAL A 469 30.66 -8.43 -17.72
N SER A 470 31.57 -7.77 -18.44
CA SER A 470 32.98 -7.65 -18.05
C SER A 470 33.15 -6.90 -16.72
N ASN A 471 32.39 -5.83 -16.50
CA ASN A 471 32.38 -5.08 -15.25
C ASN A 471 31.85 -5.95 -14.09
N LEU A 472 30.73 -6.65 -14.29
CA LEU A 472 30.20 -7.55 -13.27
C LEU A 472 31.15 -8.73 -12.98
N LEU A 473 31.80 -9.31 -13.99
CA LEU A 473 32.81 -10.36 -13.78
C LEU A 473 33.94 -9.88 -12.85
N ASN A 474 34.41 -8.65 -13.04
CA ASN A 474 35.45 -8.10 -12.17
C ASN A 474 35.00 -7.98 -10.72
N VAL A 475 33.73 -7.63 -10.46
CA VAL A 475 33.15 -7.64 -9.11
C VAL A 475 33.02 -9.07 -8.59
N PHE A 476 32.46 -9.98 -9.39
CA PHE A 476 32.23 -11.36 -8.95
C PHE A 476 33.51 -12.18 -8.77
N ARG A 477 34.63 -11.81 -9.40
CA ARG A 477 35.95 -12.38 -9.07
C ARG A 477 36.36 -12.05 -7.64
N GLU A 478 36.14 -10.81 -7.20
CA GLU A 478 36.38 -10.41 -5.81
C GLU A 478 35.37 -11.05 -4.87
N VAL A 479 34.09 -11.14 -5.24
CA VAL A 479 33.09 -11.91 -4.46
C VAL A 479 33.55 -13.36 -4.29
N ARG A 480 34.03 -14.02 -5.36
CA ARG A 480 34.54 -15.40 -5.27
C ARG A 480 35.75 -15.53 -4.36
N ARG A 481 36.62 -14.51 -4.32
CA ARG A 481 37.81 -14.47 -3.45
C ARG A 481 37.44 -14.35 -1.98
N VAL A 482 36.46 -13.50 -1.64
CA VAL A 482 36.05 -13.28 -0.25
C VAL A 482 35.12 -14.37 0.29
N LEU A 483 34.43 -15.11 -0.59
CA LEU A 483 33.61 -16.25 -0.15
C LEU A 483 34.47 -17.42 0.34
N HIS A 484 34.06 -18.02 1.46
CA HIS A 484 34.55 -19.34 1.86
C HIS A 484 34.29 -20.39 0.78
N ASP A 485 35.06 -21.49 0.78
CA ASP A 485 34.91 -22.58 -0.19
C ASP A 485 33.53 -23.24 -0.21
N LYS A 486 32.85 -23.22 0.95
CA LYS A 486 31.47 -23.70 1.10
C LYS A 486 30.41 -22.63 0.80
N GLY A 487 30.83 -21.42 0.47
CA GLY A 487 29.95 -20.29 0.34
C GLY A 487 29.08 -20.33 -0.91
N THR A 488 27.93 -19.67 -0.82
CA THR A 488 26.96 -19.56 -1.93
C THR A 488 26.89 -18.13 -2.46
N CYS A 489 26.51 -17.98 -3.73
CA CYS A 489 26.31 -16.69 -4.37
C CYS A 489 24.98 -16.68 -5.12
N TRP A 490 24.05 -15.84 -4.67
CA TRP A 490 22.72 -15.66 -5.23
C TRP A 490 22.64 -14.34 -5.98
N ILE A 491 22.28 -14.40 -7.27
CA ILE A 491 22.28 -13.25 -8.17
C ILE A 491 20.89 -13.09 -8.79
N ASN A 492 20.15 -12.06 -8.37
CA ASN A 492 18.94 -11.64 -9.05
C ASN A 492 19.30 -10.72 -10.22
N VAL A 493 18.79 -11.04 -11.42
CA VAL A 493 19.06 -10.27 -12.64
C VAL A 493 17.84 -10.25 -13.58
N GLY A 494 17.54 -9.07 -14.12
CA GLY A 494 16.52 -8.85 -15.15
C GLY A 494 17.10 -8.74 -16.57
N ASP A 495 16.29 -9.06 -17.57
CA ASP A 495 16.71 -9.00 -18.98
C ASP A 495 16.07 -7.80 -19.71
N PRO A 496 16.87 -6.88 -20.29
CA PRO A 496 16.34 -5.80 -21.10
C PRO A 496 16.01 -6.25 -22.53
N TYR A 497 15.25 -5.41 -23.22
CA TYR A 497 15.06 -5.49 -24.67
C TYR A 497 15.88 -4.42 -25.37
N ALA A 498 16.41 -4.75 -26.54
CA ALA A 498 16.97 -3.78 -27.47
C ALA A 498 15.82 -2.98 -28.10
N TYR A 499 15.95 -1.66 -28.15
CA TYR A 499 14.96 -0.78 -28.78
C TYR A 499 15.59 -0.12 -30.02
N GLY A 500 14.76 0.19 -31.02
CA GLY A 500 15.20 0.88 -32.23
C GLY A 500 15.21 2.40 -32.06
N THR A 501 15.78 3.10 -33.04
CA THR A 501 15.77 4.58 -33.09
C THR A 501 14.36 5.18 -33.16
N GLY A 502 13.35 4.39 -33.56
CA GLY A 502 11.95 4.80 -33.64
C GLY A 502 11.24 5.03 -32.29
N SER A 503 11.88 4.73 -31.16
CA SER A 503 11.39 5.13 -29.83
C SER A 503 11.83 6.55 -29.44
N PHE A 504 12.74 7.17 -30.20
CA PHE A 504 13.17 8.55 -29.97
C PHE A 504 12.40 9.49 -30.90
N ASN A 505 11.96 10.65 -30.40
CA ASN A 505 11.37 11.67 -31.26
C ASN A 505 12.45 12.29 -32.20
N SER A 506 12.02 13.14 -33.13
CA SER A 506 12.90 13.84 -34.09
C SER A 506 14.01 14.71 -33.46
N HIS A 507 13.99 14.89 -32.13
CA HIS A 507 14.97 15.63 -31.35
C HIS A 507 15.82 14.71 -30.43
N GLY A 508 15.75 13.38 -30.62
CA GLY A 508 16.54 12.41 -29.87
C GLY A 508 16.14 12.24 -28.40
N ARG A 509 15.02 12.82 -27.95
CA ARG A 509 14.57 12.77 -26.56
C ARG A 509 13.35 11.86 -26.41
N ASP A 510 13.47 10.83 -25.58
CA ASP A 510 12.31 10.11 -25.06
C ASP A 510 11.91 10.75 -23.71
N LYS A 511 10.61 10.93 -23.49
CA LYS A 511 10.03 11.57 -22.29
C LYS A 511 9.88 10.58 -21.12
N HIS A 512 10.20 9.30 -21.34
CA HIS A 512 9.96 8.23 -20.36
C HIS A 512 11.22 7.76 -19.62
N TRP A 513 12.41 8.18 -20.06
CA TRP A 513 13.68 7.71 -19.50
C TRP A 513 14.46 8.87 -18.90
N THR A 514 15.27 8.56 -17.89
CA THR A 514 16.27 9.50 -17.37
C THR A 514 17.28 9.86 -18.47
N PRO A 515 17.95 11.02 -18.38
CA PRO A 515 18.94 11.43 -19.37
C PRO A 515 20.03 10.39 -19.64
N GLY A 516 20.57 9.73 -18.60
CA GLY A 516 21.63 8.73 -18.76
C GLY A 516 21.17 7.49 -19.53
N ILE A 517 19.96 6.98 -19.24
CA ILE A 517 19.38 5.86 -19.99
C ILE A 517 19.09 6.24 -21.43
N ALA A 518 18.57 7.45 -21.67
CA ALA A 518 18.30 7.92 -23.03
C ALA A 518 19.59 8.00 -23.86
N GLU A 519 20.67 8.52 -23.28
CA GLU A 519 21.99 8.61 -23.92
C GLU A 519 22.58 7.22 -24.20
N ALA A 520 22.66 6.34 -23.20
CA ALA A 520 23.21 5.00 -23.35
C ALA A 520 22.44 4.18 -24.39
N ARG A 521 21.10 4.30 -24.42
CA ARG A 521 20.26 3.65 -25.44
C ARG A 521 20.50 4.22 -26.84
N LEU A 522 20.73 5.53 -26.97
CA LEU A 522 21.04 6.16 -28.25
C LEU A 522 22.39 5.68 -28.79
N GLN A 523 23.41 5.57 -27.93
CA GLN A 523 24.72 5.02 -28.27
C GLN A 523 24.61 3.56 -28.74
N MET A 524 23.91 2.72 -27.98
CA MET A 524 23.63 1.33 -28.37
C MET A 524 22.90 1.26 -29.72
N ALA A 525 21.88 2.10 -29.94
CA ALA A 525 21.13 2.12 -31.20
C ALA A 525 21.98 2.56 -32.41
N ARG A 526 22.98 3.44 -32.21
CA ARG A 526 23.94 3.83 -33.25
C ARG A 526 24.89 2.69 -33.60
N ASN A 527 25.39 1.99 -32.59
CA ASN A 527 26.34 0.89 -32.77
C ASN A 527 25.69 -0.39 -33.33
N ARG A 528 24.35 -0.50 -33.22
CA ARG A 528 23.54 -1.66 -33.66
C ARG A 528 24.13 -3.03 -33.29
N PRO A 529 24.61 -3.26 -32.04
CA PRO A 529 25.19 -4.54 -31.66
C PRO A 529 24.14 -5.67 -31.58
N VAL A 530 22.85 -5.31 -31.48
CA VAL A 530 21.71 -6.22 -31.41
C VAL A 530 20.57 -5.65 -32.28
N HIS A 531 19.83 -6.52 -32.95
CA HIS A 531 18.67 -6.11 -33.73
C HIS A 531 17.60 -5.46 -32.83
N PRO A 532 16.97 -4.34 -33.22
CA PRO A 532 15.86 -3.73 -32.48
C PRO A 532 14.73 -4.72 -32.15
N LYS A 533 14.04 -4.49 -31.04
CA LYS A 533 12.97 -5.35 -30.49
C LYS A 533 13.40 -6.77 -30.11
N SER A 534 14.70 -7.02 -29.99
CA SER A 534 15.21 -8.33 -29.55
C SER A 534 15.42 -8.35 -28.04
N LEU A 535 15.22 -9.53 -27.45
CA LEU A 535 15.71 -9.79 -26.10
C LEU A 535 17.24 -9.71 -26.12
N MET A 536 17.85 -9.10 -25.10
CA MET A 536 19.31 -8.92 -25.06
C MET A 536 20.05 -10.14 -24.50
N PHE A 537 19.34 -11.04 -23.82
CA PHE A 537 19.89 -12.22 -23.17
C PHE A 537 20.98 -11.85 -22.14
N ALA A 538 20.83 -10.70 -21.48
CA ALA A 538 21.84 -10.20 -20.55
C ALA A 538 22.08 -11.17 -19.37
N PRO A 539 21.04 -11.73 -18.71
CA PRO A 539 21.22 -12.77 -17.70
C PRO A 539 22.03 -13.97 -18.20
N HIS A 540 21.66 -14.54 -19.34
CA HIS A 540 22.30 -15.71 -19.92
C HIS A 540 23.77 -15.48 -20.27
N ARG A 541 24.08 -14.30 -20.83
CA ARG A 541 25.46 -13.89 -21.14
C ARG A 541 26.29 -13.76 -19.86
N LEU A 542 25.73 -13.17 -18.81
CA LEU A 542 26.39 -13.07 -17.51
C LEU A 542 26.64 -14.46 -16.91
N THR A 543 25.65 -15.35 -16.93
CA THR A 543 25.80 -16.68 -16.31
C THR A 543 26.78 -17.59 -17.05
N VAL A 544 26.80 -17.53 -18.39
CA VAL A 544 27.81 -18.25 -19.18
C VAL A 544 29.20 -17.72 -18.84
N ALA A 545 29.37 -16.41 -18.82
CA ALA A 545 30.65 -15.78 -18.51
C ALA A 545 31.13 -16.11 -17.09
N LEU A 546 30.23 -16.12 -16.09
CA LEU A 546 30.57 -16.54 -14.72
C LEU A 546 31.02 -18.00 -14.67
N ALA A 547 30.34 -18.89 -15.39
CA ALA A 547 30.69 -20.30 -15.45
C ALA A 547 32.07 -20.51 -16.11
N GLU A 548 32.34 -19.83 -17.22
CA GLU A 548 33.64 -19.84 -17.90
C GLU A 548 34.76 -19.23 -17.03
N ASP A 549 34.41 -18.26 -16.18
CA ASP A 549 35.35 -17.66 -15.23
C ASP A 549 35.65 -18.56 -14.01
N GLY A 550 34.95 -19.69 -13.87
CA GLY A 550 35.21 -20.71 -12.85
C GLY A 550 34.16 -20.86 -11.76
N TRP A 551 32.99 -20.23 -11.90
CA TRP A 551 31.85 -20.48 -11.00
C TRP A 551 31.10 -21.77 -11.35
N ILE A 552 30.59 -22.47 -10.34
CA ILE A 552 29.72 -23.63 -10.53
C ILE A 552 28.26 -23.18 -10.39
N GLY A 553 27.51 -23.18 -11.49
CA GLY A 553 26.07 -22.93 -11.50
C GLY A 553 25.28 -24.11 -10.92
N ARG A 554 24.46 -23.86 -9.89
CA ARG A 554 23.70 -24.89 -9.17
C ARG A 554 22.21 -24.85 -9.43
N ALA A 555 21.65 -23.67 -9.66
CA ALA A 555 20.24 -23.52 -10.00
C ALA A 555 19.97 -22.25 -10.80
N GLU A 556 19.02 -22.35 -11.73
CA GLU A 556 18.26 -21.21 -12.26
C GLU A 556 16.89 -21.24 -11.61
N VAL A 557 16.52 -20.14 -10.96
CA VAL A 557 15.21 -19.92 -10.36
C VAL A 557 14.48 -18.83 -11.13
N ILE A 558 13.25 -19.13 -11.53
CA ILE A 558 12.35 -18.19 -12.19
C ILE A 558 11.53 -17.47 -11.13
N LEU A 559 11.79 -16.17 -10.96
CA LEU A 559 11.02 -15.30 -10.08
C LEU A 559 9.77 -14.81 -10.82
N LEU A 560 8.61 -15.38 -10.52
CA LEU A 560 7.32 -15.00 -11.10
C LEU A 560 6.86 -13.63 -10.57
N LYS A 561 6.63 -12.69 -11.49
CA LYS A 561 6.18 -11.31 -11.24
C LYS A 561 4.84 -11.06 -11.95
N GLN A 562 4.09 -10.07 -11.47
CA GLN A 562 2.95 -9.54 -12.21
C GLN A 562 3.43 -8.89 -13.52
N ALA A 563 2.58 -8.86 -14.54
CA ALA A 563 2.91 -8.29 -15.85
C ALA A 563 3.49 -6.87 -15.74
N VAL A 564 4.70 -6.66 -16.28
CA VAL A 564 5.46 -5.40 -16.12
C VAL A 564 5.56 -4.55 -17.40
N ASP A 565 5.08 -5.05 -18.55
CA ASP A 565 5.11 -4.29 -19.81
C ASP A 565 3.78 -4.36 -20.59
N GLY A 566 3.51 -3.31 -21.38
CA GLY A 566 2.31 -3.20 -22.24
C GLY A 566 2.57 -3.64 -23.68
N CYS A 567 3.54 -4.54 -23.89
CA CYS A 567 3.94 -4.98 -25.22
C CYS A 567 2.82 -5.76 -25.92
N LYS A 568 2.73 -5.65 -27.26
CA LYS A 568 1.65 -6.27 -28.07
C LYS A 568 2.13 -7.24 -29.15
N ASP A 569 3.43 -7.27 -29.44
CA ASP A 569 4.03 -8.06 -30.53
C ASP A 569 4.89 -9.24 -30.02
N ARG A 570 4.82 -9.54 -28.72
CA ARG A 570 5.43 -10.71 -28.06
C ARG A 570 4.71 -11.04 -26.75
N PRO A 571 4.94 -12.22 -26.15
CA PRO A 571 4.52 -12.49 -24.78
C PRO A 571 5.05 -11.41 -23.82
N ILE A 572 4.18 -10.97 -22.91
CA ILE A 572 4.52 -10.03 -21.85
C ILE A 572 5.49 -10.72 -20.90
N ARG A 573 6.52 -10.01 -20.46
CA ARG A 573 7.44 -10.55 -19.46
C ARG A 573 6.76 -10.57 -18.10
N THR A 574 6.73 -11.75 -17.48
CA THR A 574 6.15 -11.99 -16.15
C THR A 574 7.15 -12.64 -15.21
N HIS A 575 8.45 -12.54 -15.51
CA HIS A 575 9.48 -13.15 -14.68
C HIS A 575 10.82 -12.43 -14.74
N GLU A 576 11.62 -12.65 -13.69
CA GLU A 576 13.05 -12.35 -13.60
C GLU A 576 13.81 -13.63 -13.22
N TYR A 577 15.15 -13.56 -13.28
CA TYR A 577 16.01 -14.68 -12.96
C TYR A 577 16.69 -14.48 -11.61
N LEU A 578 16.82 -15.57 -10.87
CA LEU A 578 17.66 -15.70 -9.69
C LEU A 578 18.57 -16.90 -9.89
N TYR A 579 19.88 -16.70 -9.89
CA TYR A 579 20.85 -17.76 -10.08
C TYR A 579 21.56 -18.10 -8.79
N LEU A 580 21.84 -19.38 -8.57
CA LEU A 580 22.68 -19.87 -7.48
C LEU A 580 24.01 -20.36 -8.05
N PHE A 581 25.10 -19.77 -7.59
CA PHE A 581 26.48 -20.14 -7.90
C PHE A 581 27.25 -20.54 -6.64
N THR A 582 28.31 -21.33 -6.83
CA THR A 582 29.19 -21.85 -5.77
C THR A 582 30.65 -21.91 -6.24
N LYS A 583 31.60 -21.90 -5.30
CA LYS A 583 33.04 -22.12 -5.58
C LYS A 583 33.35 -23.60 -5.83
N THR A 584 32.76 -24.46 -5.02
CA THR A 584 33.03 -25.90 -5.01
C THR A 584 31.73 -26.70 -5.03
N THR A 585 31.82 -28.01 -5.25
CA THR A 585 30.66 -28.90 -5.22
C THR A 585 30.21 -29.27 -3.79
N ASP A 586 31.06 -29.06 -2.78
CA ASP A 586 30.76 -29.17 -1.34
C ASP A 586 30.50 -27.77 -0.78
N TYR A 587 29.23 -27.38 -0.76
CA TYR A 587 28.78 -26.06 -0.35
C TYR A 587 27.66 -26.15 0.67
N TYR A 588 27.52 -25.11 1.48
CA TYR A 588 26.42 -24.99 2.43
C TYR A 588 25.11 -24.76 1.68
N PHE A 589 24.09 -25.57 1.99
CA PHE A 589 22.74 -25.37 1.47
C PHE A 589 21.70 -25.96 2.41
N ASP A 590 21.01 -25.12 3.16
CA ASP A 590 19.89 -25.53 4.01
C ASP A 590 18.65 -25.77 3.15
N THR A 591 18.49 -27.03 2.75
CA THR A 591 17.38 -27.49 1.93
C THR A 591 16.03 -27.40 2.66
N ASP A 592 16.04 -27.58 3.98
CA ASP A 592 14.83 -27.62 4.80
C ASP A 592 14.21 -26.24 4.95
N SER A 593 15.04 -25.20 4.99
CA SER A 593 14.59 -23.79 4.99
C SER A 593 13.74 -23.39 3.79
N LEU A 594 13.89 -24.09 2.66
CA LEU A 594 13.16 -23.84 1.42
C LEU A 594 11.97 -24.77 1.20
N ARG A 595 11.66 -25.67 2.13
CA ARG A 595 10.51 -26.56 1.96
C ARG A 595 9.21 -25.79 1.94
N VAL A 596 8.26 -26.33 1.18
CA VAL A 596 6.90 -25.79 1.04
C VAL A 596 5.90 -26.88 1.37
N ALA A 597 4.74 -26.45 1.87
CA ALA A 597 3.66 -27.36 2.21
C ALA A 597 3.30 -28.29 1.04
N TYR A 598 2.94 -29.53 1.38
CA TYR A 598 2.33 -30.44 0.42
C TYR A 598 0.95 -29.91 -0.01
N SER A 599 0.49 -30.31 -1.21
CA SER A 599 -0.91 -30.08 -1.58
C SER A 599 -1.83 -30.85 -0.63
N SER A 600 -3.03 -30.35 -0.33
CA SER A 600 -4.04 -31.05 0.49
C SER A 600 -4.17 -32.54 0.17
N LYS A 601 -4.35 -32.87 -1.12
CA LYS A 601 -4.45 -34.25 -1.63
C LYS A 601 -3.24 -35.15 -1.32
N THR A 602 -2.05 -34.58 -1.17
CA THR A 602 -0.82 -35.33 -0.86
C THR A 602 -0.68 -35.49 0.65
N SER A 603 -0.97 -34.42 1.42
CA SER A 603 -1.03 -34.47 2.88
C SER A 603 -2.04 -35.51 3.36
N GLU A 604 -3.25 -35.53 2.79
CA GLU A 604 -4.33 -36.48 3.10
C GLU A 604 -3.95 -37.94 2.81
N ARG A 605 -3.11 -38.17 1.78
CA ARG A 605 -2.67 -39.52 1.43
C ARG A 605 -1.58 -40.03 2.37
N GLY A 606 -0.84 -39.15 3.04
CA GLY A 606 0.28 -39.53 3.91
C GLY A 606 1.52 -40.08 3.18
N TYR A 607 1.49 -40.17 1.85
CA TYR A 607 2.61 -40.61 1.04
C TYR A 607 2.68 -39.83 -0.29
N SER A 608 3.92 -39.57 -0.73
CA SER A 608 4.21 -39.04 -2.06
C SER A 608 3.79 -40.06 -3.13
N ALA A 609 3.35 -39.61 -4.30
CA ALA A 609 3.13 -40.52 -5.43
C ALA A 609 4.48 -41.14 -5.86
N SER A 610 4.88 -42.23 -5.22
CA SER A 610 6.19 -42.82 -5.42
C SER A 610 6.39 -43.39 -6.84
N PRO A 611 7.64 -43.48 -7.31
CA PRO A 611 8.00 -43.92 -8.66
C PRO A 611 7.59 -45.38 -8.91
N ARG A 612 7.60 -45.80 -10.18
CA ARG A 612 7.28 -47.17 -10.61
C ARG A 612 7.96 -48.22 -9.70
N ARG A 613 7.14 -49.11 -9.13
CA ARG A 613 7.56 -50.33 -8.40
C ARG A 613 8.71 -51.02 -9.15
N ARG A 614 9.85 -51.24 -8.50
CA ARG A 614 10.88 -52.14 -9.03
C ARG A 614 10.32 -53.56 -9.05
N LYS A 615 10.49 -54.29 -10.16
CA LYS A 615 9.96 -55.66 -10.34
C LYS A 615 10.40 -56.64 -9.23
N SER A 616 11.50 -56.34 -8.54
CA SER A 616 12.08 -57.14 -7.46
C SER A 616 11.45 -56.93 -6.08
N GLU A 617 10.60 -55.91 -5.89
CA GLU A 617 10.00 -55.61 -4.57
C GLU A 617 8.59 -56.20 -4.43
N SER A 618 8.39 -56.96 -3.36
CA SER A 618 7.12 -57.62 -3.01
C SER A 618 6.09 -56.66 -2.39
N ARG A 619 6.54 -55.53 -1.84
CA ARG A 619 5.69 -54.44 -1.29
C ARG A 619 6.23 -53.08 -1.72
N LYS A 620 5.34 -52.10 -1.88
CA LYS A 620 5.76 -50.70 -2.07
C LYS A 620 6.39 -50.21 -0.75
N PRO A 621 7.57 -49.55 -0.78
CA PRO A 621 8.12 -48.92 0.41
C PRO A 621 7.17 -47.83 0.92
N GLU A 622 6.87 -47.88 2.21
CA GLU A 622 6.11 -46.87 2.94
C GLU A 622 7.06 -45.67 3.14
N TYR A 623 6.88 -44.61 2.34
CA TYR A 623 7.67 -43.39 2.50
C TYR A 623 6.85 -42.37 3.26
N GLU A 624 7.25 -42.12 4.50
CA GLU A 624 6.73 -41.01 5.31
C GLU A 624 7.05 -39.68 4.62
N LEU A 625 6.08 -38.77 4.64
CA LEU A 625 6.27 -37.40 4.16
C LEU A 625 7.23 -36.65 5.07
N HIS A 626 8.09 -35.81 4.51
CA HIS A 626 8.97 -34.99 5.32
C HIS A 626 8.14 -33.99 6.14
N PRO A 627 8.38 -33.85 7.46
CA PRO A 627 7.50 -33.06 8.34
C PRO A 627 7.41 -31.59 7.94
N LEU A 628 8.50 -31.04 7.39
CA LEU A 628 8.57 -29.65 6.93
C LEU A 628 8.00 -29.42 5.51
N GLY A 629 7.48 -30.46 4.85
CA GLY A 629 6.92 -30.35 3.50
C GLY A 629 7.85 -30.84 2.38
N LYS A 630 7.41 -30.63 1.14
CA LYS A 630 8.19 -31.00 -0.05
C LYS A 630 9.28 -29.98 -0.34
N LEU A 631 10.31 -30.42 -1.06
CA LEU A 631 11.26 -29.50 -1.68
C LEU A 631 10.53 -28.54 -2.62
N ARG A 632 10.88 -27.26 -2.52
CA ARG A 632 10.39 -26.23 -3.44
C ARG A 632 11.01 -26.41 -4.81
N GLY A 633 10.19 -26.19 -5.84
CA GLY A 633 10.67 -26.19 -7.23
C GLY A 633 11.44 -24.92 -7.58
N SER A 634 11.88 -24.80 -8.83
CA SER A 634 12.65 -23.66 -9.34
C SER A 634 11.80 -22.47 -9.82
N VAL A 635 10.50 -22.44 -9.55
CA VAL A 635 9.61 -21.31 -9.89
C VAL A 635 9.06 -20.71 -8.62
N TRP A 636 9.46 -19.47 -8.33
CA TRP A 636 9.22 -18.81 -7.06
C TRP A 636 8.35 -17.57 -7.26
N PRO A 637 7.27 -17.37 -6.49
CA PRO A 637 6.58 -16.09 -6.51
C PRO A 637 7.49 -15.02 -5.92
N ALA A 638 7.76 -13.94 -6.68
CA ALA A 638 8.66 -12.89 -6.24
C ALA A 638 8.04 -12.00 -5.14
N GLY A 639 6.71 -11.79 -5.19
CA GLY A 639 6.01 -10.83 -4.34
C GLY A 639 6.34 -9.36 -4.69
N PRO A 640 5.65 -8.38 -4.08
CA PRO A 640 5.96 -6.97 -4.27
C PRO A 640 7.24 -6.60 -3.50
N ALA A 641 8.06 -5.73 -4.08
CA ALA A 641 9.13 -5.10 -3.34
C ALA A 641 8.57 -4.01 -2.42
N SER A 642 9.12 -3.87 -1.20
CA SER A 642 8.50 -3.06 -0.16
C SER A 642 9.53 -2.50 0.82
N GLY A 643 9.26 -1.32 1.39
CA GLY A 643 10.05 -0.72 2.49
C GLY A 643 11.33 0.01 2.06
N ALA A 644 11.53 0.26 0.77
CA ALA A 644 12.77 0.76 0.19
C ALA A 644 12.82 2.28 -0.08
N GLY A 645 11.81 3.04 0.36
CA GLY A 645 11.71 4.48 0.09
C GLY A 645 11.74 4.79 -1.42
N ASP A 646 12.56 5.77 -1.80
CA ASP A 646 12.72 6.25 -3.19
C ASP A 646 13.65 5.38 -4.06
N HIS A 647 14.12 4.23 -3.55
CA HIS A 647 14.96 3.34 -4.36
C HIS A 647 14.17 2.76 -5.55
N PRO A 648 14.67 2.86 -6.80
CA PRO A 648 13.85 2.64 -7.99
C PRO A 648 13.66 1.16 -8.38
N ALA A 649 14.45 0.25 -7.80
CA ALA A 649 14.39 -1.18 -8.10
C ALA A 649 14.85 -2.08 -6.93
N PRO A 650 14.17 -2.07 -5.77
CA PRO A 650 14.52 -2.95 -4.66
C PRO A 650 14.15 -4.41 -4.96
N MET A 651 15.01 -5.36 -4.57
CA MET A 651 14.68 -6.79 -4.54
C MET A 651 13.54 -7.05 -3.54
N PRO A 652 12.61 -8.00 -3.79
CA PRO A 652 11.60 -8.38 -2.82
C PRO A 652 12.22 -9.04 -1.56
N LEU A 653 11.72 -8.66 -0.38
CA LEU A 653 12.28 -9.10 0.90
C LEU A 653 12.24 -10.63 1.06
N GLN A 654 11.12 -11.28 0.71
CA GLN A 654 11.01 -12.73 0.86
C GLN A 654 12.04 -13.49 0.02
N VAL A 655 12.36 -12.99 -1.18
CA VAL A 655 13.41 -13.58 -2.03
C VAL A 655 14.77 -13.50 -1.31
N ALA A 656 15.10 -12.35 -0.72
CA ALA A 656 16.33 -12.19 0.05
C ALA A 656 16.36 -13.12 1.28
N VAL A 657 15.26 -13.23 2.02
CA VAL A 657 15.12 -14.13 3.19
C VAL A 657 15.34 -15.59 2.79
N ASP A 658 14.72 -16.03 1.69
CA ASP A 658 14.86 -17.40 1.19
C ASP A 658 16.33 -17.70 0.82
N CYS A 659 17.00 -16.78 0.12
CA CYS A 659 18.43 -16.91 -0.21
C CYS A 659 19.32 -16.91 1.03
N VAL A 660 19.07 -16.05 2.01
CA VAL A 660 19.85 -15.96 3.26
C VAL A 660 19.72 -17.25 4.07
N ARG A 661 18.49 -17.74 4.28
CA ARG A 661 18.25 -18.97 5.05
C ARG A 661 18.87 -20.19 4.39
N ALA A 662 18.69 -20.32 3.07
CA ALA A 662 19.20 -21.47 2.33
C ALA A 662 20.71 -21.43 2.14
N GLY A 663 21.27 -20.24 1.92
CA GLY A 663 22.65 -20.06 1.48
C GLY A 663 23.65 -19.69 2.57
N CYS A 664 23.19 -19.26 3.75
CA CYS A 664 24.06 -18.79 4.84
C CYS A 664 23.74 -19.51 6.17
N PRO A 665 24.75 -20.12 6.83
CA PRO A 665 24.56 -20.69 8.16
C PRO A 665 24.11 -19.62 9.17
N GLU A 666 23.41 -20.04 10.22
CA GLU A 666 23.08 -19.15 11.34
C GLU A 666 24.34 -18.55 11.96
N GLY A 667 24.30 -17.25 12.27
CA GLY A 667 25.48 -16.50 12.71
C GLY A 667 26.51 -16.21 11.62
N GLY A 668 26.33 -16.70 10.39
CA GLY A 668 27.21 -16.44 9.26
C GLY A 668 27.11 -15.01 8.72
N THR A 669 28.04 -14.63 7.85
CA THR A 669 28.14 -13.30 7.24
C THR A 669 27.65 -13.33 5.79
N VAL A 670 26.66 -12.50 5.49
CA VAL A 670 26.14 -12.29 4.15
C VAL A 670 26.73 -11.00 3.56
N LEU A 671 27.17 -11.08 2.30
CA LEU A 671 27.62 -9.94 1.51
C LEU A 671 26.54 -9.54 0.49
N ASP A 672 26.32 -8.24 0.33
CA ASP A 672 25.62 -7.67 -0.82
C ASP A 672 26.48 -6.56 -1.45
N PRO A 673 27.13 -6.81 -2.61
CA PRO A 673 27.97 -5.81 -3.27
C PRO A 673 27.17 -4.67 -3.92
N PHE A 674 25.83 -4.75 -3.96
CA PHE A 674 24.93 -3.75 -4.55
C PHE A 674 23.71 -3.57 -3.65
N VAL A 675 23.96 -3.25 -2.37
CA VAL A 675 22.97 -3.36 -1.29
C VAL A 675 21.77 -2.42 -1.45
N GLY A 676 21.95 -1.31 -2.17
CA GLY A 676 20.94 -0.29 -2.40
C GLY A 676 20.27 0.13 -1.10
N SER A 677 18.94 0.06 -1.10
CA SER A 677 18.10 0.39 0.08
C SER A 677 18.16 -0.61 1.25
N GLY A 678 19.06 -1.60 1.27
CA GLY A 678 19.28 -2.43 2.45
C GLY A 678 18.38 -3.67 2.60
N THR A 679 17.69 -4.14 1.55
CA THR A 679 16.78 -5.30 1.68
C THR A 679 17.51 -6.57 2.15
N THR A 680 18.71 -6.84 1.64
CA THR A 680 19.52 -7.98 2.08
C THR A 680 19.92 -7.86 3.55
N ALA A 681 20.29 -6.67 4.00
CA ALA A 681 20.62 -6.43 5.40
C ALA A 681 19.43 -6.67 6.34
N VAL A 682 18.23 -6.23 5.95
CA VAL A 682 16.99 -6.52 6.69
C VAL A 682 16.76 -8.03 6.78
N ALA A 683 16.91 -8.75 5.65
CA ALA A 683 16.78 -10.21 5.64
C ALA A 683 17.81 -10.90 6.56
N CYS A 684 19.03 -10.38 6.65
CA CYS A 684 20.05 -10.93 7.55
C CYS A 684 19.70 -10.73 9.02
N VAL A 685 19.26 -9.53 9.40
CA VAL A 685 18.90 -9.21 10.79
C VAL A 685 17.69 -10.04 11.25
N GLU A 686 16.65 -10.14 10.42
CA GLU A 686 15.46 -10.95 10.69
C GLU A 686 15.77 -12.43 10.89
N ASN A 687 16.90 -12.89 10.34
CA ASN A 687 17.29 -14.29 10.33
C ASN A 687 18.60 -14.53 11.06
N ALA A 688 19.06 -13.63 11.93
CA ALA A 688 20.24 -13.84 12.76
C ALA A 688 21.54 -14.15 11.98
N ARG A 689 21.77 -13.39 10.91
CA ARG A 689 23.04 -13.37 10.16
C ARG A 689 23.66 -11.98 10.24
N HIS A 690 24.98 -11.90 10.13
CA HIS A 690 25.70 -10.65 9.90
C HIS A 690 25.54 -10.19 8.44
N CYS A 691 25.69 -8.90 8.16
CA CYS A 691 25.61 -8.36 6.81
C CYS A 691 26.72 -7.34 6.54
N ILE A 692 27.37 -7.47 5.39
CA ILE A 692 28.22 -6.43 4.80
C ILE A 692 27.55 -5.97 3.51
N GLY A 693 27.10 -4.72 3.47
CA GLY A 693 26.46 -4.12 2.31
C GLY A 693 27.35 -3.07 1.67
N ILE A 694 27.46 -3.07 0.35
CA ILE A 694 28.23 -2.07 -0.40
C ILE A 694 27.29 -1.38 -1.37
N ASP A 695 27.31 -0.06 -1.39
CA ASP A 695 26.64 0.71 -2.44
C ASP A 695 27.45 1.94 -2.81
N LEU A 696 27.38 2.31 -4.08
CA LEU A 696 28.02 3.53 -4.59
C LEU A 696 27.24 4.78 -4.15
N ASN A 697 25.92 4.67 -3.98
CA ASN A 697 25.05 5.80 -3.67
C ASN A 697 24.84 5.94 -2.16
N ARG A 698 25.35 7.03 -1.60
CA ARG A 698 25.22 7.35 -0.18
C ARG A 698 23.76 7.49 0.27
N ASP A 699 22.89 8.06 -0.54
CA ASP A 699 21.48 8.27 -0.18
C ASP A 699 20.76 6.93 0.00
N TYR A 700 21.15 5.91 -0.77
CA TYR A 700 20.61 4.55 -0.62
C TYR A 700 21.08 3.90 0.68
N LEU A 701 22.34 4.10 1.07
CA LEU A 701 22.85 3.65 2.36
C LEU A 701 22.16 4.36 3.53
N ASP A 702 21.82 5.65 3.39
CA ASP A 702 21.05 6.36 4.42
C ASP A 702 19.64 5.79 4.58
N ILE A 703 19.01 5.31 3.49
CA ILE A 703 17.76 4.54 3.56
C ILE A 703 17.99 3.20 4.26
N ALA A 704 19.06 2.48 3.91
CA ALA A 704 19.39 1.19 4.51
C ALA A 704 19.62 1.31 6.04
N MET A 705 20.34 2.34 6.47
CA MET A 705 20.58 2.68 7.87
C MET A 705 19.30 2.95 8.66
N LYS A 706 18.31 3.62 8.06
CA LYS A 706 17.01 3.84 8.69
C LYS A 706 16.23 2.55 8.88
N ARG A 707 16.41 1.58 7.98
CA ARG A 707 15.74 0.27 8.05
C ARG A 707 16.40 -0.67 9.05
N VAL A 708 17.70 -0.52 9.29
CA VAL A 708 18.46 -1.31 10.27
C VAL A 708 19.21 -0.38 11.24
N PRO A 709 18.53 0.11 12.30
CA PRO A 709 19.15 0.98 13.30
C PRO A 709 20.33 0.31 14.01
N GLY A 710 21.42 1.06 14.21
CA GLY A 710 22.65 0.56 14.86
C GLY A 710 23.69 -0.03 13.91
N ALA A 711 23.41 -0.07 12.61
CA ALA A 711 24.41 -0.32 11.58
C ALA A 711 25.46 0.81 11.54
N LYS A 712 26.64 0.53 10.97
CA LYS A 712 27.72 1.51 10.80
C LYS A 712 28.01 1.72 9.32
N ILE A 713 28.29 2.96 8.93
CA ILE A 713 28.91 3.25 7.64
C ILE A 713 30.42 3.35 7.89
N ALA A 714 31.18 2.46 7.27
CA ALA A 714 32.63 2.36 7.40
C ALA A 714 33.36 3.16 6.31
#